data_AF-E6LXR0-F1
#
_entry.id   AF-E6LXR0-F1
#
_cell.length_a   1.000
_cell.length_b   1.000
_cell.length_c   1.000
_cell.angle_alpha   90.00
_cell.angle_beta   90.00
_cell.angle_gamma   90.00
#
_symmetry.space_group_name_H-M   'P 1'
#
loop_
_entity.id
_entity.type
_entity.pdbx_description
1 polymer ?
#
loop_
_entity_poly.entity_id
_entity_poly.type
_entity_poly.pdbx_seq_one_letter_code
_entity_poly.pdbx_strand_id
1 'polypeptide(L)'
;MDGVFFPRGLAGRLTAGSGLPVRILAGRRAVGKTTLLQNLTLANGQKPEYFSFSADTAALRAAKRDPQEWLSRLPNHSVIDEAQLLPDVTQHVKAVVDRVGDAHRFILCGSAAIGRSRPGESDWLTGRAQRLELLPFSARELAARPLPQGYSLVDALFEGDWTTVAGRRFRAGDADLVATLRYGGMPSLCIPGANPGITNLVQVNQQVFSENEMSLGRELLPGQSVDILRARAVLDAVVAYPGGVLNKNRLANELAMDARTVGRYLDILVERFLVYSLANFRGSAASVGRGAPKMHAVDTSTVCESLSRRGHDISAFPAAAGQVLENWVANQIRAEIGWAKTRYYLGYWRVRTGNRDDEVDLVLLDDTAGAAGVEVKLTSSPNSSDFRGLRRFREDCVKAGRKFRRGFVVCTCDRVQQIEKDLWAIPYQLLGDYPPPKTPETPPGLLTAQNRPCAGRKNMRPNKAVLPSGQEEETESPAATIFVSYTHADNETVYGGLLELVKKIADHYEMKTGETLSIFTDHDLKWGQSWKNALKTELETTAFLLTFVSPRYLKSHACREEVEVFATAAEKASYKAILPILIQAIPPALQPDTLWKKLQSYQYLEVSVTDLRSENRQVLDDVADEISTRLQQTVEARQKLATTAATVQTREKPDESETRMTLEEIMEGIPELSDIFGRDAQTFVKEMDAMGEQLNQSMDAMTDGEFKPAIIAKHARLLDPKAQRLQGAVHDLTHDWAMLRQRINGVIELGKELTEIGENELLQDISIALEQLAAQTRVPELDTLKPMLPFLGRISRLLRPTEQSIMAAIRALESINTEVDALRDYANQTRR
;
A
#
# COMPACT_ATOMS: atom_id res chain seq x y z
N MET A 1 -14.01 -20.11 10.62
CA MET A 1 -15.12 -19.66 11.48
C MET A 1 -16.25 -19.25 10.57
N ASP A 2 -17.44 -19.81 10.76
CA ASP A 2 -18.63 -19.40 10.01
C ASP A 2 -18.82 -17.88 10.16
N GLY A 3 -18.95 -17.17 9.04
CA GLY A 3 -18.95 -15.72 8.98
C GLY A 3 -20.06 -15.09 9.83
N VAL A 4 -19.69 -14.51 10.96
CA VAL A 4 -20.61 -13.82 11.86
C VAL A 4 -21.09 -12.53 11.20
N PHE A 5 -22.39 -12.41 10.95
CA PHE A 5 -23.01 -11.16 10.49
C PHE A 5 -23.06 -10.16 11.64
N PHE A 6 -22.48 -8.97 11.45
CA PHE A 6 -22.57 -7.88 12.42
C PHE A 6 -23.81 -7.02 12.13
N PRO A 7 -24.79 -6.95 13.04
CA PRO A 7 -25.99 -6.17 12.84
C PRO A 7 -25.67 -4.67 12.79
N ARG A 8 -26.34 -3.93 11.91
CA ARG A 8 -26.19 -2.49 11.76
C ARG A 8 -27.32 -1.75 12.46
N GLY A 9 -27.02 -0.69 13.21
CA GLY A 9 -28.05 0.10 13.92
C GLY A 9 -29.10 0.68 12.97
N LEU A 10 -28.66 1.06 11.76
CA LEU A 10 -29.51 1.60 10.70
C LEU A 10 -30.51 0.59 10.10
N ALA A 11 -30.32 -0.72 10.30
CA ALA A 11 -31.15 -1.77 9.71
C ALA A 11 -32.65 -1.57 10.02
N GLY A 12 -32.96 -1.18 11.26
CA GLY A 12 -34.34 -0.93 11.68
C GLY A 12 -34.99 0.25 10.95
N ARG A 13 -34.22 1.26 10.50
CA ARG A 13 -34.73 2.41 9.75
C ARG A 13 -35.03 2.07 8.29
N LEU A 14 -34.33 1.07 7.73
CA LEU A 14 -34.59 0.58 6.38
C LEU A 14 -35.92 -0.18 6.28
N THR A 15 -36.43 -0.72 7.39
CA THR A 15 -37.65 -1.54 7.41
C THR A 15 -38.82 -0.87 8.12
N ALA A 16 -38.56 0.05 9.05
CA ALA A 16 -39.59 0.82 9.75
C ALA A 16 -40.44 1.63 8.76
N GLY A 17 -41.76 1.67 8.98
CA GLY A 17 -42.69 2.44 8.17
C GLY A 17 -42.41 3.94 8.30
N SER A 18 -41.74 4.53 7.32
CA SER A 18 -41.49 5.97 7.24
C SER A 18 -42.67 6.76 6.67
N GLY A 19 -43.70 6.07 6.17
CA GLY A 19 -44.76 6.64 5.33
C GLY A 19 -44.28 6.99 3.91
N LEU A 20 -43.00 6.80 3.60
CA LEU A 20 -42.44 7.10 2.29
C LEU A 20 -42.18 5.82 1.47
N PRO A 21 -42.48 5.84 0.16
CA PRO A 21 -42.32 4.67 -0.71
C PRO A 21 -40.87 4.32 -0.99
N VAL A 22 -39.94 5.29 -1.02
CA VAL A 22 -38.55 5.02 -1.40
C VAL A 22 -37.60 5.20 -0.21
N ARG A 23 -36.63 4.29 -0.09
CA ARG A 23 -35.48 4.44 0.81
C ARG A 23 -34.21 4.46 -0.03
N ILE A 24 -33.33 5.40 0.25
CA ILE A 24 -32.03 5.50 -0.43
C ILE A 24 -30.97 5.28 0.64
N LEU A 25 -30.21 4.19 0.53
CA LEU A 25 -29.06 3.89 1.36
C LEU A 25 -27.79 4.30 0.61
N ALA A 26 -27.12 5.35 1.08
CA ALA A 26 -25.85 5.79 0.54
C ALA A 26 -24.73 5.64 1.56
N GLY A 27 -23.48 5.68 1.12
CA GLY A 27 -22.32 5.64 2.00
C GLY A 27 -21.06 5.20 1.28
N ARG A 28 -19.93 5.34 1.97
CA ARG A 28 -18.58 5.00 1.46
C ARG A 28 -18.52 3.57 0.89
N ARG A 29 -17.67 3.35 -0.13
CA ARG A 29 -17.36 2.01 -0.63
C ARG A 29 -16.81 1.13 0.51
N ALA A 30 -17.05 -0.19 0.41
CA ALA A 30 -16.62 -1.19 1.40
C ALA A 30 -17.19 -1.04 2.84
N VAL A 31 -18.11 -0.11 3.12
CA VAL A 31 -18.68 0.11 4.47
C VAL A 31 -19.73 -0.93 4.92
N GLY A 32 -20.00 -1.96 4.10
CA GLY A 32 -20.94 -3.04 4.42
C GLY A 32 -22.40 -2.82 3.96
N LYS A 33 -22.64 -1.95 2.96
CA LYS A 33 -24.00 -1.71 2.41
C LYS A 33 -24.64 -2.97 1.83
N THR A 34 -23.95 -3.64 0.91
CA THR A 34 -24.41 -4.88 0.27
C THR A 34 -24.68 -5.97 1.31
N THR A 35 -23.76 -6.16 2.26
CA THR A 35 -23.92 -7.14 3.36
C THR A 35 -25.15 -6.84 4.22
N LEU A 36 -25.39 -5.56 4.56
CA LEU A 36 -26.59 -5.15 5.29
C LEU A 36 -27.88 -5.47 4.50
N LEU A 37 -27.91 -5.15 3.21
CA LEU A 37 -29.11 -5.32 2.38
C LEU A 37 -29.43 -6.79 2.10
N GLN A 38 -28.42 -7.63 1.86
CA GLN A 38 -28.60 -9.09 1.65
C GLN A 38 -29.08 -9.83 2.92
N ASN A 39 -28.78 -9.27 4.10
CA ASN A 39 -29.22 -9.79 5.39
C ASN A 39 -30.43 -9.03 5.96
N LEU A 40 -31.00 -8.09 5.21
CA LEU A 40 -32.16 -7.33 5.65
C LEU A 40 -33.38 -8.25 5.77
N THR A 41 -34.10 -8.11 6.87
CA THR A 41 -35.35 -8.84 7.12
C THR A 41 -36.46 -7.83 7.38
N LEU A 42 -37.54 -7.91 6.60
CA LEU A 42 -38.71 -7.05 6.73
C LEU A 42 -39.48 -7.37 8.02
N ALA A 43 -40.39 -6.48 8.42
CA ALA A 43 -41.19 -6.65 9.64
C ALA A 43 -42.05 -7.93 9.65
N ASN A 44 -42.39 -8.46 8.47
CA ASN A 44 -43.14 -9.71 8.30
C ASN A 44 -42.23 -10.96 8.27
N GLY A 45 -40.92 -10.82 8.54
CA GLY A 45 -39.95 -11.92 8.53
C GLY A 45 -39.45 -12.32 7.14
N GLN A 46 -39.94 -11.71 6.06
CA GLN A 46 -39.48 -12.00 4.70
C GLN A 46 -38.23 -11.20 4.35
N LYS A 47 -37.41 -11.75 3.45
CA LYS A 47 -36.31 -11.00 2.83
C LYS A 47 -36.82 -10.19 1.64
N PRO A 48 -36.35 -8.95 1.46
CA PRO A 48 -36.61 -8.22 0.24
C PRO A 48 -35.92 -8.92 -0.95
N GLU A 49 -36.51 -8.82 -2.13
CA GLU A 49 -35.84 -9.30 -3.33
C GLU A 49 -34.66 -8.38 -3.67
N TYR A 50 -33.53 -8.97 -4.07
CA TYR A 50 -32.27 -8.25 -4.20
C TYR A 50 -31.76 -8.29 -5.65
N PHE A 51 -31.63 -7.11 -6.25
CA PHE A 51 -31.08 -6.92 -7.59
C PHE A 51 -29.79 -6.12 -7.51
N SER A 52 -28.70 -6.60 -8.13
CA SER A 52 -27.42 -5.89 -8.19
C SER A 52 -27.06 -5.58 -9.64
N PHE A 53 -26.99 -4.30 -9.99
CA PHE A 53 -26.62 -3.88 -11.34
C PHE A 53 -25.13 -4.05 -11.66
N SER A 54 -24.27 -4.17 -10.65
CA SER A 54 -22.86 -4.47 -10.84
C SER A 54 -22.60 -5.96 -11.06
N ALA A 55 -23.35 -6.85 -10.39
CA ALA A 55 -23.19 -8.29 -10.53
C ALA A 55 -24.04 -8.91 -11.67
N ASP A 56 -25.23 -8.36 -11.93
CA ASP A 56 -26.15 -8.84 -12.96
C ASP A 56 -26.25 -7.84 -14.12
N THR A 57 -25.34 -7.99 -15.09
CA THR A 57 -25.31 -7.14 -16.29
C THR A 57 -26.52 -7.36 -17.20
N ALA A 58 -27.21 -8.50 -17.09
CA ALA A 58 -28.42 -8.77 -17.86
C ALA A 58 -29.61 -8.00 -17.30
N ALA A 59 -29.77 -7.97 -15.97
CA ALA A 59 -30.75 -7.13 -15.29
C ALA A 59 -30.53 -5.65 -15.60
N LEU A 60 -29.28 -5.16 -15.56
CA LEU A 60 -28.96 -3.77 -15.94
C LEU A 60 -29.31 -3.47 -17.41
N ARG A 61 -28.98 -4.38 -18.35
CA ARG A 61 -29.33 -4.22 -19.76
C ARG A 61 -30.85 -4.20 -19.98
N ALA A 62 -31.58 -5.08 -19.31
CA ALA A 62 -33.05 -5.09 -19.35
C ALA A 62 -33.64 -3.79 -18.79
N ALA A 63 -33.14 -3.34 -17.64
CA ALA A 63 -33.56 -2.08 -17.02
C ALA A 63 -33.24 -0.87 -17.91
N LYS A 64 -32.10 -0.85 -18.62
CA LYS A 64 -31.76 0.23 -19.57
C LYS A 64 -32.64 0.25 -20.82
N ARG A 65 -33.18 -0.89 -21.25
CA ARG A 65 -34.02 -1.00 -22.44
C ARG A 65 -35.41 -0.39 -22.22
N ASP A 66 -36.05 -0.74 -21.11
CA ASP A 66 -37.32 -0.13 -20.66
C ASP A 66 -37.32 -0.01 -19.14
N PRO A 67 -36.82 1.12 -18.59
CA PRO A 67 -36.71 1.30 -17.15
C PRO A 67 -38.05 1.25 -16.41
N GLN A 68 -39.11 1.80 -17.01
CA GLN A 68 -40.41 1.89 -16.34
C GLN A 68 -41.10 0.53 -16.30
N GLU A 69 -41.08 -0.22 -17.41
CA GLU A 69 -41.63 -1.57 -17.46
C GLU A 69 -40.89 -2.48 -16.48
N TRP A 70 -39.56 -2.44 -16.47
CA TRP A 70 -38.74 -3.26 -15.57
C TRP A 70 -39.04 -2.97 -14.09
N LEU A 71 -39.02 -1.69 -13.69
CA LEU A 71 -39.33 -1.27 -12.32
C LEU A 71 -40.76 -1.64 -11.88
N SER A 72 -41.73 -1.58 -12.80
CA SER A 72 -43.14 -1.90 -12.49
C SER A 72 -43.39 -3.39 -12.24
N ARG A 73 -42.51 -4.27 -12.74
CA ARG A 73 -42.58 -5.72 -12.53
C ARG A 73 -41.93 -6.19 -11.25
N LEU A 74 -41.14 -5.33 -10.61
CA LEU A 74 -40.47 -5.68 -9.37
C LEU A 74 -41.48 -5.87 -8.23
N PRO A 75 -41.32 -6.92 -7.40
CA PRO A 75 -42.09 -7.10 -6.19
C PRO A 75 -41.98 -5.92 -5.21
N ASN A 76 -42.90 -5.88 -4.25
CA ASN A 76 -42.81 -4.93 -3.16
C ASN A 76 -41.55 -5.18 -2.33
N HIS A 77 -40.90 -4.09 -1.89
CA HIS A 77 -39.67 -4.11 -1.09
C HIS A 77 -38.40 -4.50 -1.84
N SER A 78 -38.37 -4.48 -3.17
CA SER A 78 -37.14 -4.78 -3.92
C SER A 78 -36.00 -3.80 -3.61
N VAL A 79 -34.81 -4.38 -3.46
CA VAL A 79 -33.52 -3.69 -3.35
C VAL A 79 -32.90 -3.61 -4.73
N ILE A 80 -32.44 -2.42 -5.10
CA ILE A 80 -31.65 -2.17 -6.31
C ILE A 80 -30.30 -1.64 -5.85
N ASP A 81 -29.28 -2.49 -5.91
CA ASP A 81 -27.89 -2.15 -5.56
C ASP A 81 -27.12 -1.60 -6.77
N GLU A 82 -26.25 -0.64 -6.49
CA GLU A 82 -25.59 0.23 -7.48
C GLU A 82 -26.58 0.89 -8.45
N ALA A 83 -27.70 1.39 -7.91
CA ALA A 83 -28.82 1.98 -8.66
C ALA A 83 -28.40 3.16 -9.56
N GLN A 84 -27.30 3.85 -9.25
CA GLN A 84 -26.76 4.94 -10.08
C GLN A 84 -26.22 4.48 -11.44
N LEU A 85 -26.07 3.16 -11.68
CA LEU A 85 -25.69 2.63 -13.00
C LEU A 85 -26.85 2.70 -14.02
N LEU A 86 -28.09 2.88 -13.54
CA LEU A 86 -29.25 3.14 -14.38
C LEU A 86 -29.40 4.68 -14.56
N PRO A 87 -29.29 5.21 -15.80
CA PRO A 87 -29.54 6.62 -16.07
C PRO A 87 -30.93 7.06 -15.60
N ASP A 88 -31.04 8.28 -15.08
CA ASP A 88 -32.30 8.89 -14.64
C ASP A 88 -33.15 8.01 -13.68
N VAL A 89 -32.50 7.12 -12.92
CA VAL A 89 -33.18 6.17 -12.03
C VAL A 89 -34.19 6.82 -11.10
N THR A 90 -33.92 8.02 -10.59
CA THR A 90 -34.84 8.74 -9.70
C THR A 90 -36.11 9.20 -10.41
N GLN A 91 -36.02 9.60 -11.67
CA GLN A 91 -37.17 9.96 -12.50
C GLN A 91 -38.03 8.72 -12.81
N HIS A 92 -37.38 7.61 -13.15
CA HIS A 92 -38.08 6.35 -13.44
C HIS A 92 -38.78 5.79 -12.20
N VAL A 93 -38.11 5.78 -11.04
CA VAL A 93 -38.71 5.35 -9.77
C VAL A 93 -39.88 6.25 -9.38
N LYS A 94 -39.76 7.57 -9.55
CA LYS A 94 -40.87 8.51 -9.31
C LYS A 94 -42.10 8.13 -10.15
N ALA A 95 -41.91 7.88 -11.45
CA ALA A 95 -43.01 7.54 -12.36
C ALA A 95 -43.77 6.26 -11.95
N VAL A 96 -43.06 5.27 -11.43
CA VAL A 96 -43.67 4.02 -10.93
C VAL A 96 -44.38 4.26 -9.60
N VAL A 97 -43.71 4.91 -8.65
CA VAL A 97 -44.26 5.18 -7.32
C VAL A 97 -45.52 6.06 -7.39
N ASP A 98 -45.54 7.09 -8.23
CA ASP A 98 -46.72 7.96 -8.40
C ASP A 98 -47.93 7.21 -8.98
N ARG A 99 -47.71 6.10 -9.70
CA ARG A 99 -48.76 5.28 -10.30
C ARG A 99 -49.34 4.26 -9.33
N VAL A 100 -48.49 3.62 -8.53
CA VAL A 100 -48.89 2.51 -7.65
C VAL A 100 -49.16 2.96 -6.20
N GLY A 101 -48.84 4.21 -5.86
CA GLY A 101 -49.06 4.79 -4.53
C GLY A 101 -48.18 4.14 -3.46
N ASP A 102 -48.68 4.12 -2.22
CA ASP A 102 -47.93 3.66 -1.03
C ASP A 102 -47.65 2.13 -0.99
N ALA A 103 -48.14 1.39 -1.99
CA ALA A 103 -48.02 -0.07 -2.06
C ALA A 103 -46.60 -0.53 -2.42
N HIS A 104 -45.91 0.16 -3.34
CA HIS A 104 -44.55 -0.22 -3.75
C HIS A 104 -43.49 0.48 -2.91
N ARG A 105 -42.60 -0.33 -2.34
CA ARG A 105 -41.44 0.15 -1.60
C ARG A 105 -40.14 -0.22 -2.30
N PHE A 106 -39.34 0.77 -2.66
CA PHE A 106 -38.01 0.55 -3.23
C PHE A 106 -36.92 0.86 -2.21
N ILE A 107 -35.86 0.06 -2.21
CA ILE A 107 -34.61 0.37 -1.52
C ILE A 107 -33.52 0.54 -2.57
N LEU A 108 -33.08 1.78 -2.80
CA LEU A 108 -32.01 2.10 -3.73
C LEU A 108 -30.69 2.19 -2.95
N CYS A 109 -29.64 1.55 -3.44
CA CYS A 109 -28.32 1.57 -2.81
C CYS A 109 -27.24 1.97 -3.81
N GLY A 110 -26.24 2.73 -3.33
CA GLY A 110 -25.13 3.17 -4.15
C GLY A 110 -23.97 3.77 -3.36
N SER A 111 -22.78 3.70 -3.96
CA SER A 111 -21.55 4.31 -3.41
C SER A 111 -21.38 5.79 -3.77
N ALA A 112 -22.21 6.30 -4.68
CA ALA A 112 -22.34 7.69 -5.05
C ALA A 112 -23.75 8.20 -4.74
N ALA A 113 -23.92 9.51 -4.71
CA ALA A 113 -25.19 10.11 -4.35
C ALA A 113 -26.27 9.90 -5.44
N ILE A 114 -27.09 8.85 -5.26
CA ILE A 114 -28.24 8.55 -6.13
C ILE A 114 -29.19 9.76 -6.14
N GLY A 115 -29.46 10.31 -7.32
CA GLY A 115 -30.36 11.46 -7.48
C GLY A 115 -29.79 12.80 -7.02
N ARG A 116 -28.48 12.88 -6.73
CA ARG A 116 -27.76 14.15 -6.65
C ARG A 116 -27.00 14.33 -7.95
N SER A 117 -27.74 14.59 -9.03
CA SER A 117 -27.15 15.00 -10.29
C SER A 117 -26.73 16.47 -10.22
N ARG A 118 -26.00 16.91 -11.25
CA ARG A 118 -25.29 18.20 -11.42
C ARG A 118 -25.92 19.40 -10.69
N PRO A 119 -25.11 20.38 -10.25
CA PRO A 119 -25.62 21.66 -9.74
C PRO A 119 -26.70 22.25 -10.68
N GLY A 120 -27.94 22.31 -10.21
CA GLY A 120 -29.10 22.81 -10.98
C GLY A 120 -30.16 21.76 -11.34
N GLU A 121 -29.90 20.47 -11.19
CA GLU A 121 -30.91 19.42 -11.41
C GLU A 121 -31.69 19.11 -10.13
N SER A 122 -33.02 19.07 -10.22
CA SER A 122 -33.91 18.76 -9.10
C SER A 122 -33.97 17.26 -8.81
N ASP A 123 -33.84 16.88 -7.54
CA ASP A 123 -34.08 15.49 -7.11
C ASP A 123 -35.54 15.10 -7.30
N TRP A 124 -35.82 14.25 -8.29
CA TRP A 124 -37.16 13.75 -8.63
C TRP A 124 -37.85 13.01 -7.48
N LEU A 125 -37.10 12.49 -6.51
CA LEU A 125 -37.65 11.79 -5.34
C LEU A 125 -37.88 12.70 -4.13
N THR A 126 -37.82 14.03 -4.31
CA THR A 126 -38.18 15.01 -3.28
C THR A 126 -39.58 14.72 -2.73
N GLY A 127 -39.67 14.58 -1.40
CA GLY A 127 -40.92 14.26 -0.69
C GLY A 127 -41.39 12.80 -0.81
N ARG A 128 -40.65 11.92 -1.51
CA ARG A 128 -41.00 10.50 -1.74
C ARG A 128 -39.94 9.54 -1.24
N ALA A 129 -38.71 10.02 -1.04
CA ALA A 129 -37.61 9.22 -0.55
C ALA A 129 -37.16 9.64 0.84
N GLN A 130 -36.90 8.65 1.70
CA GLN A 130 -36.07 8.82 2.87
C GLN A 130 -34.61 8.49 2.52
N ARG A 131 -33.70 9.43 2.73
CA ARG A 131 -32.26 9.23 2.51
C ARG A 131 -31.61 8.84 3.84
N LEU A 132 -30.87 7.74 3.81
CA LEU A 132 -30.13 7.18 4.93
C LEU A 132 -28.66 7.03 4.53
N GLU A 133 -27.76 7.31 5.45
CA GLU A 133 -26.32 7.19 5.24
C GLU A 133 -25.76 6.08 6.14
N LEU A 134 -25.09 5.09 5.53
CA LEU A 134 -24.36 4.07 6.27
C LEU A 134 -22.92 4.52 6.46
N LEU A 135 -22.57 4.79 7.71
CA LEU A 135 -21.20 5.13 8.12
C LEU A 135 -20.38 3.87 8.44
N PRO A 136 -19.04 4.00 8.60
CA PRO A 136 -18.23 2.96 9.19
C PRO A 136 -18.79 2.50 10.54
N PHE A 137 -18.43 1.29 10.96
CA PHE A 137 -18.92 0.71 12.19
C PHE A 137 -18.65 1.62 13.38
N SER A 138 -19.69 1.89 14.15
CA SER A 138 -19.51 2.47 15.49
C SER A 138 -18.97 1.40 16.45
N ALA A 139 -18.28 1.83 17.50
CA ALA A 139 -17.84 0.95 18.58
C ALA A 139 -19.01 0.17 19.19
N ARG A 140 -20.22 0.76 19.20
CA ARG A 140 -21.41 0.10 19.71
C ARG A 140 -21.87 -1.05 18.81
N GLU A 141 -21.81 -0.87 17.48
CA GLU A 141 -22.10 -1.96 16.54
C GLU A 141 -21.05 -3.09 16.65
N LEU A 142 -19.78 -2.77 16.92
CA LEU A 142 -18.71 -3.75 17.10
C LEU A 142 -18.77 -4.51 18.44
N ALA A 143 -19.40 -3.94 19.47
CA ALA A 143 -19.56 -4.58 20.77
C ALA A 143 -20.47 -5.84 20.75
N ALA A 144 -20.96 -6.25 19.57
CA ALA A 144 -21.59 -7.54 19.28
C ALA A 144 -22.81 -7.90 20.16
N ARG A 145 -23.46 -6.91 20.76
CA ARG A 145 -24.77 -7.08 21.41
C ARG A 145 -25.86 -6.71 20.40
N PRO A 146 -26.95 -7.49 20.29
CA PRO A 146 -28.11 -7.06 19.52
C PRO A 146 -28.51 -5.67 20.01
N LEU A 147 -28.36 -4.66 19.16
CA LEU A 147 -28.79 -3.31 19.49
C LEU A 147 -30.30 -3.36 19.72
N PRO A 148 -30.81 -2.97 20.89
CA PRO A 148 -32.25 -2.89 21.09
C PRO A 148 -32.82 -1.97 20.02
N GLN A 149 -33.91 -2.39 19.38
CA GLN A 149 -34.45 -1.66 18.25
C GLN A 149 -34.84 -0.23 18.66
N GLY A 150 -34.32 0.75 17.91
CA GLY A 150 -34.55 2.17 18.18
C GLY A 150 -33.80 2.70 19.40
N TYR A 151 -32.81 1.99 19.93
CA TYR A 151 -31.93 2.54 20.95
C TYR A 151 -30.75 3.29 20.32
N SER A 152 -30.55 4.54 20.71
CA SER A 152 -29.36 5.30 20.37
C SER A 152 -28.72 5.93 21.62
N LEU A 153 -27.40 5.92 21.66
CA LEU A 153 -26.64 6.68 22.66
C LEU A 153 -26.97 8.16 22.59
N VAL A 154 -27.24 8.70 21.41
CA VAL A 154 -27.50 10.12 21.23
C VAL A 154 -28.82 10.52 21.88
N ASP A 155 -29.85 9.67 21.83
CA ASP A 155 -31.08 9.88 22.60
C ASP A 155 -30.76 9.91 24.12
N ALA A 156 -29.85 9.04 24.58
CA ALA A 156 -29.42 9.00 25.98
C ALA A 156 -28.57 10.21 26.41
N LEU A 157 -27.83 10.88 25.50
CA LEU A 157 -27.12 12.14 25.81
C LEU A 157 -28.11 13.24 26.24
N PHE A 158 -29.35 13.20 25.75
CA PHE A 158 -30.40 14.18 26.05
C PHE A 158 -31.29 13.77 27.22
N GLU A 159 -31.74 12.51 27.24
CA GLU A 159 -32.80 12.03 28.14
C GLU A 159 -32.34 10.96 29.13
N GLY A 160 -31.13 10.41 28.96
CA GLY A 160 -30.61 9.33 29.77
C GLY A 160 -30.34 9.73 31.22
N ASP A 161 -30.54 8.77 32.12
CA ASP A 161 -30.12 8.91 33.52
C ASP A 161 -28.65 8.49 33.69
N TRP A 162 -27.76 9.47 33.60
CA TRP A 162 -26.32 9.31 33.73
C TRP A 162 -25.85 8.96 35.15
N THR A 163 -26.71 9.09 36.16
CA THR A 163 -26.37 8.67 37.52
C THR A 163 -26.23 7.14 37.63
N THR A 164 -26.96 6.39 36.80
CA THR A 164 -26.92 4.92 36.77
C THR A 164 -25.58 4.34 36.30
N VAL A 165 -24.82 5.12 35.53
CA VAL A 165 -23.49 4.76 35.04
C VAL A 165 -22.37 5.53 35.73
N ALA A 166 -22.71 6.44 36.66
CA ALA A 166 -21.73 7.18 37.44
C ALA A 166 -20.86 6.22 38.25
N GLY A 167 -19.54 6.46 38.26
CA GLY A 167 -18.58 5.59 38.95
C GLY A 167 -18.29 4.25 38.27
N ARG A 168 -18.96 3.89 37.16
CA ARG A 168 -18.60 2.71 36.37
C ARG A 168 -17.16 2.84 35.86
N ARG A 169 -16.35 1.80 36.10
CA ARG A 169 -14.93 1.78 35.71
C ARG A 169 -14.71 1.17 34.32
N PHE A 170 -13.75 1.74 33.61
CA PHE A 170 -13.27 1.31 32.30
C PHE A 170 -11.75 1.10 32.37
N ARG A 171 -11.21 0.23 31.53
CA ARG A 171 -9.76 0.00 31.47
C ARG A 171 -9.08 1.27 30.93
N ALA A 172 -8.16 1.82 31.71
CA ALA A 172 -7.26 2.87 31.25
C ALA A 172 -6.12 2.21 30.45
N GLY A 173 -5.91 2.63 29.20
CA GLY A 173 -4.82 2.10 28.38
C GLY A 173 -4.72 2.83 27.03
N ASP A 174 -3.54 3.40 26.76
CA ASP A 174 -3.25 4.15 25.54
C ASP A 174 -3.12 3.22 24.31
N ALA A 175 -2.68 1.97 24.51
CA ALA A 175 -2.52 1.00 23.42
C ALA A 175 -3.85 0.61 22.78
N ASP A 176 -4.89 0.36 23.58
CA ASP A 176 -6.24 0.05 23.10
C ASP A 176 -6.86 1.25 22.37
N LEU A 177 -6.58 2.47 22.84
CA LEU A 177 -7.01 3.69 22.19
C LEU A 177 -6.33 3.86 20.82
N VAL A 178 -5.00 3.77 20.75
CA VAL A 178 -4.25 3.90 19.49
C VAL A 178 -4.74 2.89 18.46
N ALA A 179 -4.95 1.64 18.85
CA ALA A 179 -5.53 0.62 17.97
C ALA A 179 -6.92 1.02 17.48
N THR A 180 -7.80 1.45 18.39
CA THR A 180 -9.18 1.90 18.06
C THR A 180 -9.17 3.04 17.05
N LEU A 181 -8.33 4.05 17.25
CA LEU A 181 -8.23 5.20 16.35
C LEU A 181 -7.66 4.80 14.98
N ARG A 182 -6.66 3.93 14.98
CA ARG A 182 -5.92 3.50 13.78
C ARG A 182 -6.72 2.59 12.86
N TYR A 183 -7.47 1.63 13.41
CA TYR A 183 -8.31 0.73 12.63
C TYR A 183 -9.64 1.38 12.23
N GLY A 184 -10.12 2.37 12.99
CA GLY A 184 -11.38 3.04 12.71
C GLY A 184 -12.58 2.07 12.72
N GLY A 185 -13.57 2.33 11.87
CA GLY A 185 -14.78 1.53 11.73
C GLY A 185 -14.92 0.83 10.37
N MET A 186 -13.90 0.86 9.51
CA MET A 186 -13.97 0.20 8.22
C MET A 186 -14.01 -1.33 8.40
N PRO A 187 -14.99 -2.05 7.80
CA PRO A 187 -15.17 -3.49 8.04
C PRO A 187 -13.92 -4.33 7.76
N SER A 188 -13.13 -3.96 6.75
CA SER A 188 -11.88 -4.62 6.38
C SER A 188 -10.78 -4.51 7.46
N LEU A 189 -10.89 -3.55 8.38
CA LEU A 189 -9.89 -3.24 9.40
C LEU A 189 -10.37 -3.59 10.81
N CYS A 190 -11.61 -3.23 11.16
CA CYS A 190 -12.10 -3.29 12.53
C CYS A 190 -12.72 -4.64 12.91
N ILE A 191 -13.04 -5.50 11.94
CA ILE A 191 -13.58 -6.84 12.20
C ILE A 191 -12.42 -7.85 12.22
N PRO A 192 -12.16 -8.51 13.37
CA PRO A 192 -11.11 -9.52 13.44
C PRO A 192 -11.31 -10.64 12.42
N GLY A 193 -10.27 -10.91 11.62
CA GLY A 193 -10.30 -11.95 10.60
C GLY A 193 -11.10 -11.62 9.33
N ALA A 194 -11.71 -10.43 9.22
CA ALA A 194 -12.36 -10.01 7.97
C ALA A 194 -11.36 -9.83 6.82
N ASN A 195 -10.14 -9.38 7.14
CA ASN A 195 -9.02 -9.39 6.20
C ASN A 195 -7.80 -10.07 6.84
N PRO A 196 -7.64 -11.40 6.68
CA PRO A 196 -6.52 -12.14 7.25
C PRO A 196 -5.15 -11.70 6.73
N GLY A 197 -5.10 -10.99 5.59
CA GLY A 197 -3.88 -10.44 5.03
C GLY A 197 -3.34 -9.22 5.78
N ILE A 198 -4.15 -8.60 6.67
CA ILE A 198 -3.71 -7.47 7.50
C ILE A 198 -3.19 -7.99 8.83
N THR A 199 -1.87 -8.00 8.93
CA THR A 199 -1.11 -8.50 10.08
C THR A 199 -0.28 -7.42 10.77
N ASN A 200 0.01 -6.32 10.08
CA ASN A 200 0.84 -5.22 10.57
C ASN A 200 0.33 -3.84 10.12
N LEU A 201 0.93 -2.79 10.66
CA LEU A 201 0.57 -1.39 10.38
C LEU A 201 0.76 -0.99 8.91
N VAL A 202 1.79 -1.49 8.25
CA VAL A 202 2.08 -1.15 6.85
C VAL A 202 0.93 -1.61 5.96
N GLN A 203 0.43 -2.82 6.19
CA GLN A 203 -0.71 -3.38 5.46
C GLN A 203 -2.02 -2.64 5.77
N VAL A 204 -2.22 -2.19 7.02
CA VAL A 204 -3.35 -1.30 7.36
C VAL A 204 -3.29 -0.03 6.52
N ASN A 205 -2.14 0.65 6.50
CA ASN A 205 -1.96 1.89 5.76
C ASN A 205 -2.12 1.68 4.25
N GLN A 206 -1.56 0.61 3.68
CA GLN A 206 -1.73 0.25 2.27
C GLN A 206 -3.18 -0.03 1.91
N GLN A 207 -3.91 -0.77 2.76
CA GLN A 207 -5.33 -1.05 2.57
C GLN A 207 -6.14 0.25 2.57
N VAL A 208 -5.93 1.11 3.57
CA VAL A 208 -6.63 2.40 3.70
C VAL A 208 -6.35 3.28 2.48
N PHE A 209 -5.09 3.39 2.07
CA PHE A 209 -4.68 4.17 0.90
C PHE A 209 -5.37 3.67 -0.37
N SER A 210 -5.37 2.35 -0.58
CA SER A 210 -5.98 1.71 -1.75
C SER A 210 -7.50 1.90 -1.76
N GLU A 211 -8.16 1.72 -0.61
CA GLU A 211 -9.61 1.97 -0.49
C GLU A 211 -9.98 3.43 -0.70
N ASN A 212 -9.12 4.38 -0.29
CA ASN A 212 -9.30 5.80 -0.56
C ASN A 212 -9.23 6.08 -2.07
N GLU A 213 -8.25 5.52 -2.78
CA GLU A 213 -8.16 5.66 -4.25
C GLU A 213 -9.35 5.08 -4.98
N MET A 214 -9.74 3.86 -4.60
CA MET A 214 -10.91 3.22 -5.19
C MET A 214 -12.19 4.01 -4.90
N SER A 215 -12.26 4.74 -3.78
CA SER A 215 -13.39 5.60 -3.43
C SER A 215 -13.39 6.93 -4.20
N LEU A 216 -12.21 7.49 -4.50
CA LEU A 216 -12.09 8.67 -5.37
C LEU A 216 -12.56 8.33 -6.80
N GLY A 217 -11.98 7.28 -7.39
CA GLY A 217 -12.26 6.83 -8.75
C GLY A 217 -11.91 7.86 -9.83
N ARG A 218 -11.92 7.46 -11.10
CA ARG A 218 -11.66 8.35 -12.26
C ARG A 218 -12.89 9.12 -12.74
N GLU A 219 -14.09 8.67 -12.36
CA GLU A 219 -15.36 9.29 -12.79
C GLU A 219 -16.38 9.38 -11.65
N LEU A 220 -16.98 10.56 -11.45
CA LEU A 220 -18.06 10.78 -10.48
C LEU A 220 -19.37 10.10 -10.90
N LEU A 221 -19.74 10.36 -12.14
CA LEU A 221 -20.89 9.84 -12.89
C LEU A 221 -20.41 9.57 -14.34
N PRO A 222 -21.12 8.76 -15.12
CA PRO A 222 -20.77 8.53 -16.53
C PRO A 222 -20.51 9.85 -17.28
N GLY A 223 -19.28 10.03 -17.78
CA GLY A 223 -18.85 11.23 -18.52
C GLY A 223 -18.38 12.41 -17.67
N GLN A 224 -18.16 12.25 -16.36
CA GLN A 224 -17.58 13.27 -15.48
C GLN A 224 -16.22 12.84 -14.92
N SER A 225 -15.15 13.18 -15.63
CA SER A 225 -13.77 12.86 -15.23
C SER A 225 -13.33 13.64 -13.98
N VAL A 226 -12.66 12.95 -13.07
CA VAL A 226 -12.02 13.51 -11.87
C VAL A 226 -10.51 13.37 -12.01
N ASP A 227 -9.78 14.47 -11.87
CA ASP A 227 -8.33 14.41 -11.66
C ASP A 227 -8.08 13.93 -10.23
N ILE A 228 -7.65 12.66 -10.14
CA ILE A 228 -7.42 11.94 -8.88
C ILE A 228 -6.28 12.58 -8.10
N LEU A 229 -5.22 13.06 -8.77
CA LEU A 229 -4.07 13.65 -8.08
C LEU A 229 -4.48 14.91 -7.32
N ARG A 230 -5.32 15.76 -7.93
CA ARG A 230 -5.87 16.94 -7.25
C ARG A 230 -6.84 16.57 -6.14
N ALA A 231 -7.72 15.60 -6.38
CA ALA A 231 -8.68 15.14 -5.36
C ALA A 231 -7.95 14.56 -4.13
N ARG A 232 -6.89 13.79 -4.37
CA ARG A 232 -5.98 13.27 -3.34
C ARG A 232 -5.30 14.38 -2.58
N ALA A 233 -4.69 15.34 -3.27
CA ALA A 233 -3.98 16.44 -2.62
C ALA A 233 -4.92 17.25 -1.70
N VAL A 234 -6.16 17.50 -2.14
CA VAL A 234 -7.19 18.15 -1.32
C VAL A 234 -7.60 17.27 -0.14
N LEU A 235 -7.81 15.95 -0.35
CA LEU A 235 -8.12 15.02 0.73
C LEU A 235 -7.03 15.04 1.80
N ASP A 236 -5.78 14.86 1.39
CA ASP A 236 -4.61 14.80 2.26
C ASP A 236 -4.44 16.08 3.08
N ALA A 237 -4.62 17.24 2.46
CA ALA A 237 -4.49 18.52 3.16
C ALA A 237 -5.65 18.78 4.14
N VAL A 238 -6.86 18.27 3.86
CA VAL A 238 -8.00 18.36 4.78
C VAL A 238 -7.84 17.42 5.97
N VAL A 239 -7.48 16.15 5.73
CA VAL A 239 -7.37 15.14 6.79
C VAL A 239 -6.09 15.28 7.64
N ALA A 240 -5.13 16.09 7.20
CA ALA A 240 -3.97 16.46 8.02
C ALA A 240 -4.33 17.24 9.29
N TYR A 241 -5.50 17.91 9.28
CA TYR A 241 -6.01 18.69 10.41
C TYR A 241 -7.47 18.29 10.68
N PRO A 242 -7.72 17.04 11.14
CA PRO A 242 -9.06 16.56 11.36
C PRO A 242 -9.70 17.34 12.52
N GLY A 243 -10.97 17.73 12.38
CA GLY A 243 -11.60 18.66 13.32
C GLY A 243 -11.09 20.10 13.18
N GLY A 244 -10.35 20.44 12.13
CA GLY A 244 -9.93 21.80 11.81
C GLY A 244 -11.05 22.62 11.16
N VAL A 245 -11.14 23.91 11.52
CA VAL A 245 -12.00 24.88 10.82
C VAL A 245 -11.39 25.19 9.45
N LEU A 246 -12.15 24.95 8.39
CA LEU A 246 -11.72 25.07 7.01
C LEU A 246 -11.38 26.51 6.63
N ASN A 247 -10.15 26.71 6.16
CA ASN A 247 -9.74 27.94 5.48
C ASN A 247 -9.45 27.63 4.00
N LYS A 248 -10.44 27.84 3.13
CA LYS A 248 -10.33 27.54 1.70
C LYS A 248 -9.19 28.30 1.02
N ASN A 249 -8.92 29.55 1.42
CA ASN A 249 -7.86 30.36 0.82
C ASN A 249 -6.46 29.86 1.22
N ARG A 250 -6.29 29.46 2.48
CA ARG A 250 -5.05 28.83 2.93
C ARG A 250 -4.79 27.53 2.18
N LEU A 251 -5.82 26.69 2.05
CA LEU A 251 -5.75 25.42 1.34
C LEU A 251 -5.44 25.59 -0.15
N ALA A 252 -6.06 26.59 -0.79
CA ALA A 252 -5.79 26.99 -2.17
C ALA A 252 -4.32 27.39 -2.39
N ASN A 253 -3.78 28.22 -1.51
CA ASN A 253 -2.38 28.67 -1.59
C ASN A 253 -1.40 27.50 -1.36
N GLU A 254 -1.65 26.65 -0.36
CA GLU A 254 -0.79 25.49 -0.04
C GLU A 254 -0.73 24.49 -1.20
N LEU A 255 -1.85 24.29 -1.90
CA LEU A 255 -1.98 23.34 -2.99
C LEU A 255 -1.66 23.93 -4.38
N ALA A 256 -1.33 25.22 -4.46
CA ALA A 256 -1.20 25.97 -5.71
C ALA A 256 -2.43 25.80 -6.65
N MET A 257 -3.63 25.82 -6.07
CA MET A 257 -4.92 25.71 -6.78
C MET A 257 -5.76 26.98 -6.56
N ASP A 258 -6.68 27.29 -7.47
CA ASP A 258 -7.66 28.33 -7.20
C ASP A 258 -8.71 27.88 -6.16
N ALA A 259 -9.23 28.81 -5.36
CA ALA A 259 -10.17 28.51 -4.27
C ALA A 259 -11.49 27.88 -4.75
N ARG A 260 -11.92 28.13 -5.99
CA ARG A 260 -13.12 27.52 -6.57
C ARG A 260 -12.85 26.05 -6.91
N THR A 261 -11.68 25.73 -7.43
CA THR A 261 -11.23 24.36 -7.68
C THR A 261 -11.12 23.57 -6.39
N VAL A 262 -10.51 24.14 -5.34
CA VAL A 262 -10.51 23.52 -3.99
C VAL A 262 -11.94 23.28 -3.50
N GLY A 263 -12.82 24.27 -3.64
CA GLY A 263 -14.24 24.12 -3.30
C GLY A 263 -14.90 22.94 -4.01
N ARG A 264 -14.70 22.84 -5.34
CA ARG A 264 -15.22 21.73 -6.15
C ARG A 264 -14.71 20.38 -5.68
N TYR A 265 -13.42 20.24 -5.38
CA TYR A 265 -12.87 18.97 -4.88
C TYR A 265 -13.36 18.64 -3.48
N LEU A 266 -13.56 19.62 -2.59
CA LEU A 266 -14.17 19.37 -1.29
C LEU A 266 -15.59 18.80 -1.43
N ASP A 267 -16.40 19.36 -2.34
CA ASP A 267 -17.75 18.86 -2.61
C ASP A 267 -17.70 17.41 -3.13
N ILE A 268 -16.76 17.11 -4.03
CA ILE A 268 -16.51 15.74 -4.52
C ILE A 268 -16.17 14.78 -3.37
N LEU A 269 -15.27 15.17 -2.46
CA LEU A 269 -14.88 14.31 -1.33
C LEU A 269 -16.05 14.05 -0.36
N VAL A 270 -16.95 15.02 -0.19
CA VAL A 270 -18.18 14.87 0.59
C VAL A 270 -19.16 13.93 -0.13
N GLU A 271 -19.34 14.09 -1.44
CA GLU A 271 -20.19 13.21 -2.26
C GLU A 271 -19.69 11.76 -2.32
N ARG A 272 -18.38 11.55 -2.16
CA ARG A 272 -17.73 10.25 -2.06
C ARG A 272 -17.69 9.66 -0.65
N PHE A 273 -18.25 10.36 0.35
CA PHE A 273 -18.23 9.93 1.75
C PHE A 273 -16.81 9.68 2.29
N LEU A 274 -15.84 10.50 1.87
CA LEU A 274 -14.47 10.49 2.40
C LEU A 274 -14.32 11.48 3.55
N VAL A 275 -14.98 12.63 3.44
CA VAL A 275 -15.02 13.68 4.47
C VAL A 275 -16.45 14.19 4.66
N TYR A 276 -16.68 14.89 5.77
CA TYR A 276 -17.91 15.64 6.01
C TYR A 276 -17.61 16.93 6.77
N SER A 277 -18.55 17.86 6.72
CA SER A 277 -18.44 19.16 7.37
C SER A 277 -19.44 19.31 8.51
N LEU A 278 -18.99 19.89 9.62
CA LEU A 278 -19.83 20.37 10.72
C LEU A 278 -19.96 21.89 10.62
N ALA A 279 -21.20 22.38 10.62
CA ALA A 279 -21.47 23.81 10.62
C ALA A 279 -21.30 24.40 12.02
N ASN A 280 -20.93 25.69 12.09
CA ASN A 280 -20.87 26.40 13.36
C ASN A 280 -22.28 26.81 13.80
N PHE A 281 -22.79 26.24 14.88
CA PHE A 281 -24.13 26.52 15.43
C PHE A 281 -24.19 27.79 16.29
N ARG A 282 -23.27 28.73 16.07
CA ARG A 282 -23.35 30.05 16.68
C ARG A 282 -24.47 30.90 16.05
N GLY A 283 -25.31 31.45 16.91
CA GLY A 283 -26.29 32.50 16.57
C GLY A 283 -27.55 31.98 15.87
N SER A 284 -28.17 32.84 15.05
CA SER A 284 -29.37 32.52 14.28
C SER A 284 -29.11 31.48 13.18
N ALA A 285 -30.16 30.83 12.65
CA ALA A 285 -30.02 29.95 11.48
C ALA A 285 -29.29 30.62 10.28
N ALA A 286 -29.46 31.94 10.12
CA ALA A 286 -28.79 32.73 9.08
C ALA A 286 -27.29 33.02 9.34
N SER A 287 -26.80 32.85 10.57
CA SER A 287 -25.36 32.93 10.88
C SER A 287 -24.67 31.58 10.77
N VAL A 288 -25.41 30.47 10.92
CA VAL A 288 -24.87 29.10 10.76
C VAL A 288 -24.28 28.88 9.36
N GLY A 289 -24.98 29.33 8.31
CA GLY A 289 -24.50 29.20 6.93
C GLY A 289 -23.32 30.10 6.56
N ARG A 290 -22.95 31.08 7.41
CA ARG A 290 -21.82 32.00 7.18
C ARG A 290 -20.54 31.59 7.91
N GLY A 291 -20.64 30.71 8.90
CA GLY A 291 -19.47 30.19 9.60
C GLY A 291 -18.64 29.26 8.72
N ALA A 292 -17.32 29.36 8.81
CA ALA A 292 -16.43 28.38 8.18
C ALA A 292 -16.69 26.98 8.78
N PRO A 293 -16.88 25.93 7.97
CA PRO A 293 -17.18 24.60 8.50
C PRO A 293 -15.95 23.95 9.14
N LYS A 294 -16.17 23.08 10.12
CA LYS A 294 -15.15 22.15 10.66
C LYS A 294 -15.16 20.85 9.84
N MET A 295 -14.02 20.38 9.34
CA MET A 295 -13.94 19.21 8.47
C MET A 295 -13.47 17.97 9.24
N HIS A 296 -14.10 16.83 8.96
CA HIS A 296 -13.73 15.53 9.53
C HIS A 296 -13.65 14.46 8.43
N ALA A 297 -12.74 13.50 8.60
CA ALA A 297 -12.73 12.29 7.80
C ALA A 297 -13.89 11.37 8.23
N VAL A 298 -14.52 10.68 7.29
CA VAL A 298 -15.58 9.71 7.58
C VAL A 298 -15.07 8.51 8.40
N ASP A 299 -13.76 8.22 8.31
CA ASP A 299 -13.11 7.20 9.11
C ASP A 299 -11.73 7.67 9.59
N THR A 300 -11.35 7.31 10.81
CA THR A 300 -10.07 7.74 11.41
C THR A 300 -8.86 7.02 10.85
N SER A 301 -9.03 5.81 10.27
CA SER A 301 -7.94 5.12 9.59
C SER A 301 -7.36 5.97 8.44
N THR A 302 -8.21 6.74 7.75
CA THR A 302 -7.82 7.67 6.68
C THR A 302 -6.93 8.80 7.19
N VAL A 303 -7.21 9.30 8.39
CA VAL A 303 -6.37 10.31 9.06
C VAL A 303 -5.04 9.68 9.46
N CYS A 304 -5.06 8.52 10.11
CA CYS A 304 -3.86 7.82 10.58
C CYS A 304 -2.91 7.45 9.42
N GLU A 305 -3.46 6.99 8.31
CA GLU A 305 -2.71 6.70 7.08
C GLU A 305 -2.04 7.96 6.53
N SER A 306 -2.80 9.06 6.39
CA SER A 306 -2.30 10.32 5.84
C SER A 306 -1.25 10.98 6.74
N LEU A 307 -1.35 10.81 8.06
CA LEU A 307 -0.31 11.21 9.02
C LEU A 307 0.93 10.31 8.89
N SER A 308 0.75 8.99 8.77
CA SER A 308 1.86 8.03 8.65
C SER A 308 2.71 8.30 7.41
N ARG A 309 2.10 8.62 6.27
CA ARG A 309 2.82 9.02 5.04
C ARG A 309 3.66 10.28 5.19
N ARG A 310 3.33 11.14 6.14
CA ARG A 310 4.09 12.35 6.48
C ARG A 310 5.14 12.11 7.57
N GLY A 311 5.35 10.85 7.96
CA GLY A 311 6.28 10.49 9.03
C GLY A 311 5.75 10.74 10.44
N HIS A 312 4.44 10.90 10.61
CA HIS A 312 3.82 11.11 11.93
C HIS A 312 3.07 9.86 12.40
N ASP A 313 3.38 9.37 13.60
CA ASP A 313 2.59 8.34 14.29
C ASP A 313 1.81 8.94 15.47
N ILE A 314 0.50 8.71 15.51
CA ILE A 314 -0.36 9.10 16.63
C ILE A 314 0.09 8.52 17.98
N SER A 315 0.85 7.42 17.99
CA SER A 315 1.43 6.85 19.22
C SER A 315 2.54 7.74 19.81
N ALA A 316 3.25 8.50 18.98
CA ALA A 316 4.37 9.36 19.37
C ALA A 316 4.00 10.84 19.50
N PHE A 317 2.86 11.26 18.94
CA PHE A 317 2.43 12.67 18.89
C PHE A 317 1.06 12.88 19.57
N PRO A 318 1.01 13.22 20.87
CA PRO A 318 -0.25 13.38 21.62
C PRO A 318 -1.21 14.41 21.04
N ALA A 319 -0.70 15.49 20.44
CA ALA A 319 -1.54 16.50 19.79
C ALA A 319 -2.31 15.93 18.59
N ALA A 320 -1.64 15.13 17.75
CA ALA A 320 -2.27 14.45 16.62
C ALA A 320 -3.27 13.40 17.11
N ALA A 321 -2.90 12.60 18.12
CA ALA A 321 -3.82 11.63 18.74
C ALA A 321 -5.09 12.29 19.30
N GLY A 322 -4.98 13.48 19.90
CA GLY A 322 -6.13 14.25 20.37
C GLY A 322 -7.09 14.65 19.25
N GLN A 323 -6.56 15.12 18.12
CA GLN A 323 -7.37 15.47 16.94
C GLN A 323 -8.00 14.25 16.28
N VAL A 324 -7.28 13.13 16.21
CA VAL A 324 -7.83 11.86 15.71
C VAL A 324 -8.94 11.33 16.63
N LEU A 325 -8.77 11.47 17.95
CA LEU A 325 -9.81 11.14 18.94
C LEU A 325 -11.06 12.01 18.76
N GLU A 326 -10.90 13.32 18.53
CA GLU A 326 -12.02 14.21 18.22
C GLU A 326 -12.80 13.72 16.99
N ASN A 327 -12.09 13.40 15.89
CA ASN A 327 -12.70 12.84 14.69
C ASN A 327 -13.39 11.50 14.96
N TRP A 328 -12.80 10.63 15.78
CA TRP A 328 -13.40 9.35 16.13
C TRP A 328 -14.72 9.54 16.87
N VAL A 329 -14.74 10.39 17.90
CA VAL A 329 -15.96 10.72 18.68
C VAL A 329 -17.04 11.33 17.78
N ALA A 330 -16.66 12.21 16.85
CA ALA A 330 -17.58 12.79 15.87
C ALA A 330 -18.22 11.70 14.99
N ASN A 331 -17.43 10.71 14.54
CA ASN A 331 -17.93 9.58 13.76
C ASN A 331 -18.89 8.69 14.57
N GLN A 332 -18.59 8.42 15.85
CA GLN A 332 -19.47 7.64 16.72
C GLN A 332 -20.84 8.29 16.87
N ILE A 333 -20.86 9.60 17.18
CA ILE A 333 -22.09 10.37 17.38
C ILE A 333 -22.88 10.47 16.06
N ARG A 334 -22.19 10.75 14.94
CA ARG A 334 -22.84 10.88 13.64
C ARG A 334 -23.49 9.57 13.19
N ALA A 335 -22.88 8.42 13.47
CA ALA A 335 -23.46 7.11 13.17
C ALA A 335 -24.77 6.91 13.96
N GLU A 336 -24.71 7.12 15.28
CA GLU A 336 -25.84 6.98 16.20
C GLU A 336 -27.05 7.85 15.83
N ILE A 337 -26.82 9.09 15.36
CA ILE A 337 -27.89 9.97 14.86
C ILE A 337 -28.69 9.30 13.73
N GLY A 338 -28.07 8.44 12.92
CA GLY A 338 -28.73 7.76 11.79
C GLY A 338 -29.89 6.85 12.20
N TRP A 339 -29.87 6.31 13.42
CA TRP A 339 -30.92 5.44 13.96
C TRP A 339 -31.55 5.91 15.28
N ALA A 340 -31.19 7.12 15.73
CA ALA A 340 -31.84 7.77 16.86
C ALA A 340 -33.36 7.93 16.64
N LYS A 341 -34.12 7.90 17.74
CA LYS A 341 -35.57 8.13 17.69
C LYS A 341 -35.87 9.60 17.39
N THR A 342 -35.14 10.47 18.05
CA THR A 342 -35.25 11.91 17.86
C THR A 342 -34.35 12.36 16.72
N ARG A 343 -34.81 13.35 15.96
CA ARG A 343 -33.98 13.99 14.95
C ARG A 343 -33.00 14.93 15.62
N TYR A 344 -31.71 14.75 15.32
CA TYR A 344 -30.65 15.61 15.81
C TYR A 344 -29.89 16.26 14.66
N TYR A 345 -29.56 17.54 14.82
CA TYR A 345 -28.62 18.27 13.98
C TYR A 345 -27.26 18.27 14.67
N LEU A 346 -26.22 17.88 13.94
CA LEU A 346 -24.84 17.86 14.42
C LEU A 346 -24.07 19.05 13.83
N GLY A 347 -23.35 19.76 14.69
CA GLY A 347 -22.48 20.86 14.32
C GLY A 347 -21.35 20.99 15.35
N TYR A 348 -20.65 22.12 15.32
CA TYR A 348 -19.74 22.53 16.38
C TYR A 348 -20.13 23.93 16.86
N TRP A 349 -19.56 24.41 17.96
CA TRP A 349 -19.80 25.78 18.41
C TRP A 349 -18.48 26.46 18.71
N ARG A 350 -18.30 27.68 18.22
CA ARG A 350 -17.12 28.50 18.51
C ARG A 350 -17.45 29.97 18.58
N VAL A 351 -16.97 30.63 19.62
CA VAL A 351 -17.13 32.07 19.85
C VAL A 351 -15.77 32.70 20.15
N ARG A 352 -15.46 33.77 19.41
CA ARG A 352 -14.33 34.66 19.70
C ARG A 352 -14.73 35.64 20.79
N THR A 353 -13.96 35.68 21.88
CA THR A 353 -14.07 36.68 22.96
C THR A 353 -12.71 37.35 23.13
N GLY A 354 -12.57 38.57 22.61
CA GLY A 354 -11.28 39.27 22.58
C GLY A 354 -10.22 38.48 21.79
N ASN A 355 -9.08 38.18 22.44
CA ASN A 355 -7.98 37.41 21.84
C ASN A 355 -8.08 35.89 22.04
N ARG A 356 -9.18 35.38 22.60
CA ARG A 356 -9.37 33.96 22.88
C ARG A 356 -10.61 33.42 22.17
N ASP A 357 -10.53 32.16 21.76
CA ASP A 357 -11.70 31.39 21.31
C ASP A 357 -12.14 30.44 22.43
N ASP A 358 -13.45 30.42 22.69
CA ASP A 358 -14.11 29.31 23.37
C ASP A 358 -14.79 28.46 22.31
N GLU A 359 -14.62 27.14 22.43
CA GLU A 359 -15.06 26.17 21.45
C GLU A 359 -15.70 24.98 22.18
N VAL A 360 -16.67 24.35 21.52
CA VAL A 360 -17.21 23.03 21.85
C VAL A 360 -17.15 22.20 20.57
N ASP A 361 -16.42 21.10 20.63
CA ASP A 361 -16.05 20.30 19.45
C ASP A 361 -17.28 19.79 18.69
N LEU A 362 -18.30 19.31 19.42
CA LEU A 362 -19.56 18.85 18.86
C LEU A 362 -20.75 19.41 19.62
N VAL A 363 -21.75 19.87 18.87
CA VAL A 363 -23.03 20.33 19.40
C VAL A 363 -24.15 19.60 18.70
N LEU A 364 -25.09 19.10 19.49
CA LEU A 364 -26.30 18.46 19.03
C LEU A 364 -27.50 19.34 19.36
N LEU A 365 -28.37 19.55 18.39
CA LEU A 365 -29.65 20.25 18.56
C LEU A 365 -30.79 19.32 18.17
N ASP A 366 -31.86 19.27 18.97
CA ASP A 366 -33.10 18.59 18.62
C ASP A 366 -34.15 19.56 18.05
N ASP A 367 -35.25 19.02 17.51
CA ASP A 367 -36.37 19.79 16.96
C ASP A 367 -37.16 20.58 18.03
N THR A 368 -36.92 20.31 19.33
CA THR A 368 -37.59 20.94 20.48
C THR A 368 -36.77 22.05 21.14
N ALA A 369 -35.77 22.57 20.43
CA ALA A 369 -34.80 23.55 20.93
C ALA A 369 -33.95 23.06 22.13
N GLY A 370 -33.86 21.74 22.32
CA GLY A 370 -32.88 21.12 23.21
C GLY A 370 -31.48 21.16 22.62
N ALA A 371 -30.48 21.33 23.47
CA ALA A 371 -29.08 21.37 23.07
C ALA A 371 -28.20 20.51 23.99
N ALA A 372 -27.27 19.74 23.42
CA ALA A 372 -26.22 19.05 24.14
C ALA A 372 -24.86 19.38 23.54
N GLY A 373 -23.83 19.50 24.39
CA GLY A 373 -22.45 19.76 23.96
C GLY A 373 -21.53 18.60 24.30
N VAL A 374 -20.58 18.30 23.41
CA VAL A 374 -19.53 17.31 23.62
C VAL A 374 -18.19 17.94 23.29
N GLU A 375 -17.30 17.95 24.28
CA GLU A 375 -15.91 18.37 24.20
C GLU A 375 -15.01 17.14 24.26
N VAL A 376 -13.94 17.09 23.47
CA VAL A 376 -13.01 15.96 23.43
C VAL A 376 -11.66 16.37 24.00
N LYS A 377 -11.12 15.54 24.90
CA LYS A 377 -9.83 15.79 25.55
C LYS A 377 -9.03 14.50 25.69
N LEU A 378 -7.80 14.51 25.19
CA LEU A 378 -6.85 13.43 25.44
C LEU A 378 -6.23 13.59 26.84
N THR A 379 -7.01 13.29 27.88
CA THR A 379 -6.60 13.35 29.29
C THR A 379 -7.30 12.29 30.12
N SER A 380 -6.59 11.67 31.05
CA SER A 380 -7.17 10.74 32.03
C SER A 380 -7.76 11.45 33.24
N SER A 381 -7.39 12.72 33.44
CA SER A 381 -7.76 13.53 34.61
C SER A 381 -8.33 14.87 34.15
N PRO A 382 -9.58 14.91 33.64
CA PRO A 382 -10.21 16.15 33.23
C PRO A 382 -10.38 17.08 34.43
N ASN A 383 -10.08 18.35 34.24
CA ASN A 383 -10.15 19.38 35.27
C ASN A 383 -11.23 20.42 34.93
N SER A 384 -11.51 21.34 35.86
CA SER A 384 -12.58 22.33 35.68
C SER A 384 -12.37 23.23 34.44
N SER A 385 -11.13 23.46 34.01
CA SER A 385 -10.86 24.32 32.85
C SER A 385 -11.25 23.67 31.51
N ASP A 386 -11.32 22.33 31.46
CA ASP A 386 -11.76 21.56 30.28
C ASP A 386 -13.26 21.78 29.98
N PHE A 387 -14.04 22.19 30.98
CA PHE A 387 -15.47 22.47 30.85
C PHE A 387 -15.79 23.92 30.45
N ARG A 388 -14.79 24.77 30.27
CA ARG A 388 -15.01 26.21 30.00
C ARG A 388 -15.87 26.44 28.76
N GLY A 389 -15.56 25.76 27.65
CA GLY A 389 -16.32 25.85 26.41
C GLY A 389 -17.79 25.45 26.60
N LEU A 390 -18.03 24.32 27.26
CA LEU A 390 -19.37 23.82 27.58
C LEU A 390 -20.18 24.78 28.47
N ARG A 391 -19.55 25.40 29.48
CA ARG A 391 -20.21 26.41 30.31
C ARG A 391 -20.62 27.62 29.49
N ARG A 392 -19.74 28.08 28.60
CA ARG A 392 -20.03 29.23 27.74
C ARG A 392 -21.11 28.91 26.72
N PHE A 393 -21.09 27.71 26.15
CA PHE A 393 -22.13 27.22 25.26
C PHE A 393 -23.48 27.11 25.98
N ARG A 394 -23.51 26.64 27.23
CA ARG A 394 -24.71 26.63 28.09
C ARG A 394 -25.30 28.03 28.27
N GLU A 395 -24.47 29.02 28.58
CA GLU A 395 -24.90 30.42 28.70
C GLU A 395 -25.50 30.95 27.39
N ASP A 396 -24.86 30.64 26.25
CA ASP A 396 -25.33 31.08 24.95
C ASP A 396 -26.62 30.36 24.52
N CYS A 397 -26.81 29.08 24.90
CA CYS A 397 -28.09 28.39 24.74
C CYS A 397 -29.22 29.13 25.48
N VAL A 398 -28.98 29.48 26.75
CA VAL A 398 -29.97 30.22 27.55
C VAL A 398 -30.32 31.56 26.91
N LYS A 399 -29.32 32.33 26.47
CA LYS A 399 -29.56 33.62 25.76
C LYS A 399 -30.33 33.44 24.46
N ALA A 400 -30.11 32.33 23.76
CA ALA A 400 -30.81 32.01 22.51
C ALA A 400 -32.20 31.38 22.73
N GLY A 401 -32.69 31.27 23.98
CA GLY A 401 -33.97 30.65 24.30
C GLY A 401 -33.98 29.12 24.11
N ARG A 402 -32.80 28.48 24.06
CA ARG A 402 -32.64 27.03 23.93
C ARG A 402 -32.51 26.38 25.30
N LYS A 403 -32.99 25.14 25.41
CA LYS A 403 -32.84 24.34 26.63
C LYS A 403 -31.54 23.54 26.56
N PHE A 404 -30.52 24.02 27.27
CA PHE A 404 -29.31 23.21 27.48
C PHE A 404 -29.66 21.97 28.31
N ARG A 405 -29.45 20.78 27.73
CA ARG A 405 -29.76 19.48 28.35
C ARG A 405 -28.58 19.02 29.19
N ARG A 406 -27.43 18.80 28.56
CA ARG A 406 -26.18 18.35 29.20
C ARG A 406 -24.94 18.72 28.38
N GLY A 407 -23.80 18.73 29.05
CA GLY A 407 -22.47 18.83 28.44
C GLY A 407 -21.59 17.66 28.86
N PHE A 408 -20.78 17.15 27.93
CA PHE A 408 -19.91 16.01 28.16
C PHE A 408 -18.47 16.35 27.75
N VAL A 409 -17.50 16.05 28.60
CA VAL A 409 -16.09 15.92 28.22
C VAL A 409 -15.82 14.43 27.99
N VAL A 410 -15.58 14.04 26.75
CA VAL A 410 -15.15 12.69 26.38
C VAL A 410 -13.63 12.63 26.47
N CYS A 411 -13.11 11.74 27.31
CA CYS A 411 -11.67 11.66 27.55
C CYS A 411 -11.20 10.24 27.90
N THR A 412 -9.93 10.08 28.26
CA THR A 412 -9.32 8.78 28.62
C THR A 412 -9.41 8.48 30.12
N CYS A 413 -10.36 9.11 30.82
CA CYS A 413 -10.59 8.84 32.24
C CYS A 413 -11.09 7.41 32.45
N ASP A 414 -10.92 6.89 33.65
CA ASP A 414 -11.27 5.51 33.98
C ASP A 414 -12.72 5.35 34.46
N ARG A 415 -13.44 6.45 34.68
CA ARG A 415 -14.81 6.43 35.23
C ARG A 415 -15.65 7.62 34.80
N VAL A 416 -16.96 7.40 34.75
CA VAL A 416 -17.95 8.47 34.58
C VAL A 416 -18.01 9.32 35.84
N GLN A 417 -17.81 10.63 35.69
CA GLN A 417 -17.81 11.60 36.78
C GLN A 417 -18.78 12.73 36.48
N GLN A 418 -19.64 13.03 37.43
CA GLN A 418 -20.44 14.25 37.39
C GLN A 418 -19.62 15.41 37.95
N ILE A 419 -19.41 16.44 37.13
CA ILE A 419 -18.62 17.63 37.51
C ILE A 419 -19.55 18.75 37.97
N GLU A 420 -20.64 18.96 37.24
CA GLU A 420 -21.76 19.83 37.62
C GLU A 420 -23.08 19.10 37.37
N LYS A 421 -24.22 19.69 37.80
CA LYS A 421 -25.56 19.09 37.64
C LYS A 421 -25.82 18.57 36.22
N ASP A 422 -25.35 19.30 35.21
CA ASP A 422 -25.53 19.08 33.78
C ASP A 422 -24.23 18.79 33.02
N LEU A 423 -23.06 18.80 33.69
CA LEU A 423 -21.75 18.58 33.06
C LEU A 423 -21.07 17.30 33.57
N TRP A 424 -20.60 16.48 32.63
CA TRP A 424 -20.06 15.14 32.91
C TRP A 424 -18.71 14.95 32.23
N ALA A 425 -17.78 14.26 32.89
CA ALA A 425 -16.63 13.64 32.24
C ALA A 425 -16.95 12.15 32.00
N ILE A 426 -16.78 11.68 30.77
CA ILE A 426 -17.05 10.29 30.40
C ILE A 426 -15.86 9.65 29.67
N PRO A 427 -15.54 8.38 29.97
CA PRO A 427 -14.55 7.61 29.22
C PRO A 427 -15.01 7.40 27.77
N TYR A 428 -14.10 7.50 26.80
CA TYR A 428 -14.44 7.29 25.38
C TYR A 428 -15.02 5.89 25.10
N GLN A 429 -14.60 4.87 25.86
CA GLN A 429 -15.08 3.49 25.75
C GLN A 429 -16.59 3.37 26.01
N LEU A 430 -17.15 4.31 26.79
CA LEU A 430 -18.58 4.34 27.06
C LEU A 430 -19.41 4.54 25.77
N LEU A 431 -18.84 5.16 24.73
CA LEU A 431 -19.52 5.32 23.45
C LEU A 431 -19.88 3.96 22.82
N GLY A 432 -19.07 2.91 23.06
CA GLY A 432 -19.39 1.54 22.65
C GLY A 432 -20.18 0.74 23.70
N ASP A 433 -19.84 0.89 24.98
CA ASP A 433 -20.31 0.03 26.07
C ASP A 433 -21.46 0.60 26.92
N TYR A 434 -22.10 1.70 26.50
CA TYR A 434 -23.22 2.28 27.25
C TYR A 434 -24.39 1.29 27.35
N PRO A 435 -24.88 0.98 28.57
CA PRO A 435 -25.93 -0.02 28.74
C PRO A 435 -27.27 0.52 28.23
N PRO A 436 -28.13 -0.31 27.62
CA PRO A 436 -29.50 0.09 27.37
C PRO A 436 -30.26 0.30 28.69
N PRO A 437 -31.29 1.17 28.72
CA PRO A 437 -32.17 1.31 29.87
C PRO A 437 -32.73 -0.06 30.25
N LYS A 438 -32.83 -0.35 31.55
CA LYS A 438 -33.56 -1.54 32.01
C LYS A 438 -35.02 -1.37 31.57
N THR A 439 -35.46 -2.13 30.57
CA THR A 439 -36.90 -2.25 30.28
C THR A 439 -37.59 -2.84 31.50
N PRO A 440 -38.75 -2.34 31.94
CA PRO A 440 -39.57 -3.08 32.89
C PRO A 440 -39.86 -4.46 32.29
N GLU A 441 -39.61 -5.50 33.09
CA GLU A 441 -39.80 -6.90 32.72
C GLU A 441 -41.18 -7.08 32.07
N THR A 442 -41.19 -7.53 30.82
CA THR A 442 -42.39 -8.05 30.17
C THR A 442 -42.27 -9.58 30.16
N PRO A 443 -43.33 -10.36 30.46
CA PRO A 443 -43.21 -11.73 30.98
C PRO A 443 -42.61 -12.73 29.98
N PRO A 444 -42.12 -13.89 30.44
CA PRO A 444 -41.42 -14.86 29.60
C PRO A 444 -42.37 -15.49 28.59
N GLY A 445 -42.13 -15.25 27.31
CA GLY A 445 -42.98 -15.77 26.25
C GLY A 445 -42.42 -15.52 24.86
N LEU A 446 -41.23 -16.07 24.55
CA LEU A 446 -40.85 -16.55 23.22
C LEU A 446 -39.56 -17.37 23.35
N LEU A 447 -39.76 -18.64 23.66
CA LEU A 447 -38.74 -19.67 23.77
C LEU A 447 -38.00 -19.86 22.44
N THR A 448 -36.70 -20.01 22.58
CA THR A 448 -35.74 -20.56 21.64
C THR A 448 -36.25 -21.82 20.92
N ALA A 449 -36.10 -21.88 19.59
CA ALA A 449 -36.19 -23.13 18.85
C ALA A 449 -34.77 -23.55 18.38
N GLN A 450 -34.14 -24.42 19.17
CA GLN A 450 -33.08 -25.34 18.71
C GLN A 450 -33.71 -26.65 18.20
N ASN A 451 -32.97 -27.36 17.32
CA ASN A 451 -33.18 -28.73 16.80
C ASN A 451 -34.22 -28.85 15.65
N ARG A 452 -34.04 -29.62 14.55
CA ARG A 452 -33.14 -30.76 14.17
C ARG A 452 -33.18 -30.98 12.63
N PRO A 453 -32.34 -31.85 12.01
CA PRO A 453 -32.29 -32.06 10.56
C PRO A 453 -33.39 -33.01 10.06
N CYS A 454 -34.00 -32.70 8.92
CA CYS A 454 -34.88 -33.64 8.20
C CYS A 454 -34.18 -34.15 6.93
N ALA A 455 -33.90 -35.45 6.92
CA ALA A 455 -33.47 -36.21 5.75
C ALA A 455 -34.62 -36.43 4.77
N GLY A 456 -34.28 -36.46 3.48
CA GLY A 456 -34.98 -37.26 2.48
C GLY A 456 -35.89 -36.49 1.52
N ARG A 457 -35.34 -36.06 0.37
CA ARG A 457 -36.02 -36.20 -0.93
C ARG A 457 -34.97 -36.39 -2.03
N LYS A 458 -35.17 -37.49 -2.78
CA LYS A 458 -34.30 -38.03 -3.82
C LYS A 458 -34.32 -37.16 -5.09
N ASN A 459 -33.13 -37.09 -5.71
CA ASN A 459 -32.84 -37.04 -7.15
C ASN A 459 -33.70 -36.15 -8.06
N MET A 460 -33.08 -35.08 -8.57
CA MET A 460 -33.15 -34.71 -9.99
C MET A 460 -31.83 -34.04 -10.39
N ARG A 461 -31.08 -34.68 -11.29
CA ARG A 461 -29.91 -34.11 -11.96
C ARG A 461 -30.39 -33.18 -13.08
N PRO A 462 -29.81 -31.98 -13.25
CA PRO A 462 -29.80 -31.32 -14.55
C PRO A 462 -28.47 -31.56 -15.26
N ASN A 463 -28.59 -31.68 -16.58
CA ASN A 463 -27.59 -32.04 -17.57
C ASN A 463 -26.30 -31.19 -17.56
N LYS A 464 -25.20 -31.87 -17.88
CA LYS A 464 -24.03 -31.28 -18.55
C LYS A 464 -24.50 -30.56 -19.82
N ALA A 465 -24.36 -29.24 -19.86
CA ALA A 465 -24.36 -28.48 -21.10
C ALA A 465 -22.92 -28.02 -21.37
N VAL A 466 -22.45 -28.37 -22.56
CA VAL A 466 -21.16 -28.05 -23.15
C VAL A 466 -21.07 -26.54 -23.36
N LEU A 467 -19.99 -25.91 -22.90
CA LEU A 467 -19.62 -24.53 -23.23
C LEU A 467 -18.99 -24.50 -24.63
N PRO A 468 -19.46 -23.67 -25.56
CA PRO A 468 -18.72 -23.41 -26.79
C PRO A 468 -17.55 -22.46 -26.51
N SER A 469 -16.40 -22.84 -27.06
CA SER A 469 -15.21 -22.03 -27.27
C SER A 469 -15.50 -20.72 -27.96
N GLY A 470 -14.89 -19.61 -27.51
CA GLY A 470 -14.85 -18.39 -28.29
C GLY A 470 -14.38 -17.15 -27.54
N GLN A 471 -13.12 -16.80 -27.81
CA GLN A 471 -12.53 -15.45 -27.84
C GLN A 471 -12.05 -14.86 -26.51
N GLU A 472 -10.78 -15.16 -26.23
CA GLU A 472 -9.90 -14.40 -25.34
C GLU A 472 -9.69 -13.00 -25.93
N GLU A 473 -10.09 -11.97 -25.20
CA GLU A 473 -9.58 -10.61 -25.44
C GLU A 473 -8.17 -10.54 -24.84
N GLU A 474 -7.20 -10.23 -25.70
CA GLU A 474 -5.78 -10.07 -25.38
C GLU A 474 -5.60 -9.00 -24.30
N THR A 475 -5.29 -9.42 -23.07
CA THR A 475 -4.63 -8.57 -22.07
C THR A 475 -3.13 -8.63 -22.33
N GLU A 476 -2.52 -7.50 -22.72
CA GLU A 476 -1.06 -7.37 -22.84
C GLU A 476 -0.39 -7.86 -21.55
N SER A 477 0.43 -8.91 -21.67
CA SER A 477 1.19 -9.44 -20.55
C SER A 477 2.41 -8.55 -20.29
N PRO A 478 2.79 -8.32 -19.02
CA PRO A 478 3.94 -7.49 -18.69
C PRO A 478 5.22 -8.10 -19.27
N ALA A 479 6.12 -7.24 -19.74
CA ALA A 479 7.34 -7.68 -20.43
C ALA A 479 8.38 -8.33 -19.50
N ALA A 480 8.34 -8.04 -18.20
CA ALA A 480 9.17 -8.67 -17.19
C ALA A 480 8.56 -8.71 -15.78
N THR A 481 8.95 -9.73 -15.01
CA THR A 481 8.44 -9.99 -13.65
C THR A 481 9.58 -10.14 -12.64
N ILE A 482 9.50 -9.50 -11.47
CA ILE A 482 10.45 -9.65 -10.36
C ILE A 482 9.77 -10.14 -9.11
N PHE A 483 10.31 -11.20 -8.53
CA PHE A 483 10.05 -11.66 -7.18
C PHE A 483 11.07 -11.06 -6.22
N VAL A 484 10.62 -10.50 -5.10
CA VAL A 484 11.46 -9.87 -4.11
C VAL A 484 11.46 -10.70 -2.83
N SER A 485 12.63 -11.24 -2.49
CA SER A 485 12.87 -11.97 -1.25
C SER A 485 13.71 -11.14 -0.29
N TYR A 486 13.20 -10.92 0.92
CA TYR A 486 13.86 -10.14 1.96
C TYR A 486 13.34 -10.55 3.33
N THR A 487 14.03 -10.19 4.41
CA THR A 487 13.42 -10.29 5.74
C THR A 487 12.72 -8.99 6.11
N HIS A 488 11.48 -9.09 6.61
CA HIS A 488 10.74 -7.92 7.08
C HIS A 488 11.52 -7.12 8.14
N ALA A 489 12.20 -7.83 9.05
CA ALA A 489 13.03 -7.21 10.08
C ALA A 489 14.18 -6.36 9.50
N ASP A 490 14.77 -6.75 8.36
CA ASP A 490 15.81 -5.96 7.72
C ASP A 490 15.22 -4.72 7.03
N ASN A 491 14.06 -4.84 6.37
CA ASN A 491 13.39 -3.70 5.77
C ASN A 491 12.95 -2.66 6.82
N GLU A 492 12.43 -3.11 7.96
CA GLU A 492 12.14 -2.24 9.11
C GLU A 492 13.41 -1.59 9.67
N THR A 493 14.51 -2.33 9.72
CA THR A 493 15.81 -1.83 10.19
C THR A 493 16.31 -0.68 9.31
N VAL A 494 16.00 -0.66 8.02
CA VAL A 494 16.34 0.44 7.09
C VAL A 494 15.18 1.40 6.81
N TYR A 495 14.18 1.47 7.70
CA TYR A 495 13.05 2.40 7.59
C TYR A 495 12.23 2.26 6.28
N GLY A 496 12.17 1.05 5.72
CA GLY A 496 11.47 0.78 4.46
C GLY A 496 12.33 0.91 3.19
N GLY A 497 13.62 1.24 3.35
CA GLY A 497 14.55 1.48 2.24
C GLY A 497 14.72 0.33 1.24
N LEU A 498 14.49 -0.94 1.63
CA LEU A 498 14.56 -2.06 0.67
C LEU A 498 13.41 -1.98 -0.33
N LEU A 499 12.19 -1.77 0.15
CA LEU A 499 11.01 -1.65 -0.71
C LEU A 499 10.97 -0.32 -1.48
N GLU A 500 11.58 0.74 -0.93
CA GLU A 500 11.79 1.99 -1.67
C GLU A 500 12.76 1.79 -2.83
N LEU A 501 13.86 1.07 -2.63
CA LEU A 501 14.79 0.72 -3.70
C LEU A 501 14.11 -0.13 -4.78
N VAL A 502 13.27 -1.10 -4.40
CA VAL A 502 12.47 -1.91 -5.36
C VAL A 502 11.54 -1.04 -6.22
N LYS A 503 10.87 -0.05 -5.64
CA LYS A 503 10.02 0.88 -6.41
C LYS A 503 10.85 1.70 -7.39
N LYS A 504 11.99 2.23 -6.94
CA LYS A 504 12.91 2.97 -7.82
C LYS A 504 13.43 2.10 -8.97
N ILE A 505 13.72 0.82 -8.72
CA ILE A 505 14.13 -0.12 -9.78
C ILE A 505 13.03 -0.25 -10.83
N ALA A 506 11.76 -0.36 -10.44
CA ALA A 506 10.65 -0.42 -11.38
C ALA A 506 10.46 0.89 -12.14
N ASP A 507 10.51 2.04 -11.46
CA ASP A 507 10.40 3.36 -12.09
C ASP A 507 11.52 3.58 -13.13
N HIS A 508 12.76 3.20 -12.79
CA HIS A 508 13.91 3.32 -13.70
C HIS A 508 13.85 2.32 -14.86
N TYR A 509 13.35 1.11 -14.61
CA TYR A 509 13.14 0.13 -15.68
C TYR A 509 12.08 0.62 -16.68
N GLU A 510 10.92 1.06 -16.19
CA GLU A 510 9.84 1.61 -17.04
C GLU A 510 10.29 2.86 -17.80
N MET A 511 11.09 3.72 -17.17
CA MET A 511 11.69 4.89 -17.83
C MET A 511 12.66 4.51 -18.96
N LYS A 512 13.39 3.40 -18.83
CA LYS A 512 14.39 2.94 -19.81
C LYS A 512 13.80 2.13 -20.95
N THR A 513 12.85 1.25 -20.65
CA THR A 513 12.30 0.29 -21.61
C THR A 513 10.94 0.70 -22.15
N GLY A 514 10.20 1.58 -21.45
CA GLY A 514 8.80 1.89 -21.73
C GLY A 514 7.83 0.79 -21.30
N GLU A 515 8.31 -0.26 -20.64
CA GLU A 515 7.55 -1.44 -20.24
C GLU A 515 7.40 -1.51 -18.72
N THR A 516 6.20 -1.86 -18.24
CA THR A 516 5.94 -1.96 -16.80
C THR A 516 6.53 -3.25 -16.22
N LEU A 517 7.33 -3.10 -15.17
CA LEU A 517 7.90 -4.21 -14.41
C LEU A 517 6.90 -4.73 -13.36
N SER A 518 6.47 -5.98 -13.47
CA SER A 518 5.59 -6.59 -12.46
C SER A 518 6.38 -7.01 -11.25
N ILE A 519 6.06 -6.47 -10.07
CA ILE A 519 6.75 -6.77 -8.82
C ILE A 519 5.86 -7.65 -7.94
N PHE A 520 6.40 -8.80 -7.52
CA PHE A 520 5.83 -9.68 -6.51
C PHE A 520 6.70 -9.65 -5.27
N THR A 521 6.10 -9.33 -4.13
CA THR A 521 6.79 -9.43 -2.84
C THR A 521 6.21 -10.60 -2.06
N ASP A 522 6.89 -11.04 -1.00
CA ASP A 522 6.37 -12.08 -0.08
C ASP A 522 4.99 -11.73 0.55
N HIS A 523 4.47 -10.52 0.34
CA HIS A 523 3.09 -10.14 0.69
C HIS A 523 2.01 -10.59 -0.31
N ASP A 524 2.39 -10.99 -1.54
CA ASP A 524 1.45 -11.38 -2.61
C ASP A 524 1.16 -12.89 -2.65
N LEU A 525 1.82 -13.66 -1.78
CA LEU A 525 1.84 -15.11 -1.85
C LEU A 525 1.33 -15.72 -0.54
N LYS A 526 0.05 -16.10 -0.52
CA LYS A 526 -0.46 -17.07 0.46
C LYS A 526 0.37 -18.36 0.30
N TRP A 527 1.10 -18.73 1.35
CA TRP A 527 1.91 -19.95 1.37
C TRP A 527 1.05 -21.19 1.09
N GLY A 528 1.22 -21.81 -0.09
CA GLY A 528 0.57 -23.06 -0.50
C GLY A 528 -0.15 -23.04 -1.86
N GLN A 529 0.13 -24.05 -2.69
CA GLN A 529 -0.36 -24.38 -4.06
C GLN A 529 -0.34 -23.27 -5.13
N SER A 530 -0.71 -22.03 -4.80
CA SER A 530 -0.79 -20.89 -5.73
C SER A 530 0.59 -20.35 -6.12
N TRP A 531 1.55 -20.25 -5.19
CA TRP A 531 2.93 -19.83 -5.49
C TRP A 531 3.67 -20.80 -6.42
N LYS A 532 3.52 -22.11 -6.20
CA LYS A 532 4.11 -23.15 -7.08
C LYS A 532 3.50 -23.14 -8.47
N ASN A 533 2.22 -22.76 -8.60
CA ASN A 533 1.55 -22.63 -9.89
C ASN A 533 1.88 -21.29 -10.60
N ALA A 534 2.02 -20.19 -9.84
CA ALA A 534 2.48 -18.90 -10.35
C ALA A 534 3.91 -19.00 -10.89
N LEU A 535 4.83 -19.61 -10.13
CA LEU A 535 6.18 -19.95 -10.60
C LEU A 535 6.12 -20.78 -11.89
N LYS A 536 5.29 -21.82 -11.94
CA LYS A 536 5.23 -22.71 -13.11
C LYS A 536 4.68 -22.03 -14.37
N THR A 537 3.88 -20.97 -14.22
CA THR A 537 3.26 -20.23 -15.35
C THR A 537 4.09 -19.00 -15.74
N GLU A 538 4.75 -18.33 -14.79
CA GLU A 538 5.52 -17.09 -15.00
C GLU A 538 7.02 -17.31 -15.25
N LEU A 539 7.58 -18.48 -14.93
CA LEU A 539 8.97 -18.80 -15.31
C LEU A 539 9.16 -18.85 -16.84
N GLU A 540 8.07 -18.97 -17.60
CA GLU A 540 8.07 -18.94 -19.06
C GLU A 540 8.16 -17.50 -19.61
N THR A 541 7.82 -16.46 -18.83
CA THR A 541 7.61 -15.07 -19.31
C THR A 541 8.63 -14.01 -18.85
N THR A 542 9.83 -14.40 -18.37
CA THR A 542 10.93 -13.54 -17.86
C THR A 542 10.88 -13.15 -16.36
N ALA A 543 10.75 -14.15 -15.49
CA ALA A 543 10.83 -13.97 -14.03
C ALA A 543 12.26 -13.83 -13.47
N PHE A 544 12.48 -12.89 -12.55
CA PHE A 544 13.71 -12.70 -11.75
C PHE A 544 13.44 -12.85 -10.25
N LEU A 545 14.46 -13.22 -9.46
CA LEU A 545 14.41 -13.20 -8.00
C LEU A 545 15.45 -12.22 -7.46
N LEU A 546 14.99 -11.09 -6.94
CA LEU A 546 15.80 -10.10 -6.23
C LEU A 546 15.87 -10.48 -4.74
N THR A 547 17.08 -10.71 -4.22
CA THR A 547 17.28 -11.15 -2.82
C THR A 547 18.04 -10.11 -2.01
N PHE A 548 17.52 -9.70 -0.85
CA PHE A 548 18.21 -8.77 0.05
C PHE A 548 18.92 -9.53 1.18
N VAL A 549 20.23 -9.76 0.99
CA VAL A 549 21.04 -10.67 1.78
C VAL A 549 21.62 -9.97 3.01
N SER A 550 21.33 -10.54 4.18
CA SER A 550 21.84 -10.14 5.49
C SER A 550 22.09 -11.38 6.37
N PRO A 551 22.72 -11.25 7.54
CA PRO A 551 22.80 -12.33 8.52
C PRO A 551 21.42 -12.87 8.98
N ARG A 552 20.37 -12.05 8.99
CA ARG A 552 18.99 -12.49 9.31
C ARG A 552 18.35 -13.22 8.14
N TYR A 553 18.60 -12.75 6.91
CA TYR A 553 18.15 -13.41 5.69
C TYR A 553 18.67 -14.84 5.59
N LEU A 554 19.97 -15.03 5.83
CA LEU A 554 20.55 -16.38 5.86
C LEU A 554 19.89 -17.25 6.94
N LYS A 555 19.50 -16.71 8.10
CA LYS A 555 18.84 -17.53 9.15
C LYS A 555 17.36 -17.82 8.89
N SER A 556 16.74 -17.19 7.90
CA SER A 556 15.32 -17.37 7.60
C SER A 556 15.09 -18.67 6.83
N HIS A 557 14.21 -19.54 7.37
CA HIS A 557 13.82 -20.77 6.67
C HIS A 557 13.02 -20.47 5.39
N ALA A 558 12.13 -19.47 5.43
CA ALA A 558 11.31 -19.09 4.27
C ALA A 558 12.17 -18.58 3.10
N CYS A 559 13.10 -17.66 3.37
CA CYS A 559 13.99 -17.11 2.34
C CYS A 559 14.90 -18.20 1.72
N ARG A 560 15.28 -19.23 2.48
CA ARG A 560 16.01 -20.39 1.95
C ARG A 560 15.16 -21.20 0.99
N GLU A 561 13.94 -21.52 1.38
CA GLU A 561 13.00 -22.29 0.54
C GLU A 561 12.69 -21.55 -0.77
N GLU A 562 12.54 -20.22 -0.72
CA GLU A 562 12.34 -19.38 -1.90
C GLU A 562 13.49 -19.45 -2.89
N VAL A 563 14.73 -19.26 -2.41
CA VAL A 563 15.93 -19.32 -3.25
C VAL A 563 16.14 -20.72 -3.82
N GLU A 564 15.89 -21.78 -3.04
CA GLU A 564 16.04 -23.15 -3.50
C GLU A 564 15.04 -23.51 -4.60
N VAL A 565 13.76 -23.18 -4.39
CA VAL A 565 12.71 -23.44 -5.38
C VAL A 565 12.95 -22.65 -6.66
N PHE A 566 13.32 -21.36 -6.54
CA PHE A 566 13.57 -20.52 -7.70
C PHE A 566 14.84 -20.93 -8.46
N ALA A 567 15.94 -21.21 -7.75
CA ALA A 567 17.18 -21.66 -8.38
C ALA A 567 17.00 -22.98 -9.14
N THR A 568 16.28 -23.95 -8.55
CA THR A 568 15.98 -25.23 -9.23
C THR A 568 15.20 -25.03 -10.52
N ALA A 569 14.33 -24.02 -10.56
CA ALA A 569 13.51 -23.73 -11.71
C ALA A 569 14.27 -22.91 -12.78
N ALA A 570 15.14 -21.99 -12.36
CA ALA A 570 16.03 -21.22 -13.23
C ALA A 570 17.12 -22.10 -13.88
N GLU A 571 17.68 -23.06 -13.13
CA GLU A 571 18.65 -24.05 -13.63
C GLU A 571 18.07 -24.89 -14.78
N LYS A 572 16.79 -25.30 -14.70
CA LYS A 572 16.09 -26.04 -15.77
C LYS A 572 15.87 -25.24 -17.05
N ALA A 573 15.86 -23.92 -16.94
CA ALA A 573 15.66 -23.00 -18.05
C ALA A 573 16.99 -22.37 -18.53
N SER A 574 18.13 -22.83 -18.01
CA SER A 574 19.48 -22.43 -18.42
C SER A 574 19.75 -20.93 -18.37
N TYR A 575 19.19 -20.20 -17.37
CA TYR A 575 19.49 -18.78 -17.15
C TYR A 575 19.68 -18.44 -15.66
N LYS A 576 20.60 -17.51 -15.35
CA LYS A 576 20.85 -17.04 -13.98
C LYS A 576 19.89 -15.90 -13.63
N ALA A 577 18.80 -16.25 -12.97
CA ALA A 577 17.66 -15.37 -12.71
C ALA A 577 17.66 -14.73 -11.31
N ILE A 578 18.70 -14.98 -10.49
CA ILE A 578 18.80 -14.51 -9.11
C ILE A 578 19.74 -13.32 -9.03
N LEU A 579 19.28 -12.23 -8.42
CA LEU A 579 20.01 -10.99 -8.21
C LEU A 579 20.18 -10.74 -6.70
N PRO A 580 21.33 -11.10 -6.10
CA PRO A 580 21.57 -10.82 -4.70
C PRO A 580 22.04 -9.39 -4.46
N ILE A 581 21.45 -8.74 -3.47
CA ILE A 581 21.86 -7.44 -2.92
C ILE A 581 22.33 -7.70 -1.49
N LEU A 582 23.63 -7.62 -1.26
CA LEU A 582 24.23 -7.68 0.06
C LEU A 582 24.02 -6.35 0.78
N ILE A 583 23.15 -6.35 1.78
CA ILE A 583 22.83 -5.14 2.56
C ILE A 583 23.66 -5.00 3.83
N GLN A 584 24.23 -6.11 4.30
CA GLN A 584 25.07 -6.16 5.49
C GLN A 584 26.10 -7.28 5.34
N ALA A 585 27.37 -6.98 5.62
CA ALA A 585 28.46 -7.96 5.55
C ALA A 585 28.16 -9.22 6.39
N ILE A 586 28.41 -10.40 5.81
CA ILE A 586 28.18 -11.68 6.46
C ILE A 586 29.32 -12.00 7.43
N PRO A 587 29.05 -12.18 8.74
CA PRO A 587 30.09 -12.42 9.73
C PRO A 587 30.80 -13.76 9.48
N PRO A 588 32.08 -13.92 9.89
CA PRO A 588 32.85 -15.14 9.69
C PRO A 588 32.14 -16.44 10.12
N ALA A 589 31.35 -16.37 11.20
CA ALA A 589 30.58 -17.52 11.71
C ALA A 589 29.48 -18.02 10.75
N LEU A 590 29.01 -17.19 9.82
CA LEU A 590 27.99 -17.53 8.82
C LEU A 590 28.57 -17.70 7.40
N GLN A 591 29.87 -17.47 7.21
CA GLN A 591 30.55 -17.71 5.92
C GLN A 591 30.46 -19.17 5.41
N PRO A 592 30.44 -20.21 6.27
CA PRO A 592 30.27 -21.59 5.81
C PRO A 592 28.86 -21.93 5.33
N ASP A 593 27.89 -21.01 5.48
CA ASP A 593 26.48 -21.27 5.21
C ASP A 593 26.21 -21.68 3.76
N THR A 594 25.40 -22.71 3.57
CA THR A 594 25.13 -23.30 2.25
C THR A 594 24.36 -22.36 1.33
N LEU A 595 23.40 -21.59 1.86
CA LEU A 595 22.66 -20.60 1.09
C LEU A 595 23.59 -19.44 0.70
N TRP A 596 24.46 -19.02 1.62
CA TRP A 596 25.43 -17.97 1.34
C TRP A 596 26.40 -18.38 0.23
N LYS A 597 27.01 -19.57 0.31
CA LYS A 597 27.86 -20.11 -0.77
C LYS A 597 27.14 -20.17 -2.11
N LYS A 598 25.86 -20.51 -2.12
CA LYS A 598 25.04 -20.52 -3.33
C LYS A 598 24.83 -19.10 -3.88
N LEU A 599 24.45 -18.14 -3.03
CA LEU A 599 24.24 -16.74 -3.44
C LEU A 599 25.55 -16.07 -3.88
N GLN A 600 26.69 -16.45 -3.33
CA GLN A 600 28.02 -15.99 -3.75
C GLN A 600 28.40 -16.43 -5.17
N SER A 601 27.79 -17.50 -5.70
CA SER A 601 28.00 -17.92 -7.10
C SER A 601 27.26 -17.05 -8.14
N TYR A 602 26.45 -16.10 -7.66
CA TYR A 602 25.79 -15.07 -8.44
C TYR A 602 26.49 -13.72 -8.25
N GLN A 603 26.44 -12.85 -9.26
CA GLN A 603 26.99 -11.50 -9.17
C GLN A 603 26.11 -10.67 -8.22
N TYR A 604 26.59 -10.41 -7.01
CA TYR A 604 25.86 -9.64 -6.00
C TYR A 604 26.25 -8.17 -6.01
N LEU A 605 25.31 -7.32 -5.63
CA LEU A 605 25.51 -5.88 -5.43
C LEU A 605 25.63 -5.57 -3.94
N GLU A 606 26.55 -4.69 -3.56
CA GLU A 606 26.66 -4.23 -2.18
C GLU A 606 25.96 -2.89 -2.03
N VAL A 607 24.96 -2.81 -1.15
CA VAL A 607 24.27 -1.57 -0.84
C VAL A 607 24.27 -1.41 0.67
N SER A 608 24.93 -0.38 1.20
CA SER A 608 25.07 -0.30 2.66
C SER A 608 23.73 0.03 3.34
N VAL A 609 23.56 -0.45 4.58
CA VAL A 609 22.45 -0.05 5.46
C VAL A 609 22.32 1.47 5.58
N THR A 610 23.43 2.20 5.48
CA THR A 610 23.43 3.66 5.56
C THR A 610 22.81 4.28 4.31
N ASP A 611 23.11 3.73 3.13
CA ASP A 611 22.56 4.20 1.86
C ASP A 611 21.06 3.92 1.77
N LEU A 612 20.64 2.76 2.28
CA LEU A 612 19.22 2.39 2.38
C LEU A 612 18.44 3.23 3.39
N ARG A 613 19.12 3.85 4.36
CA ARG A 613 18.51 4.78 5.34
C ARG A 613 18.65 6.24 4.95
N SER A 614 19.37 6.53 3.87
CA SER A 614 19.77 7.88 3.50
C SER A 614 18.57 8.71 3.00
N GLU A 615 18.42 9.93 3.48
CA GLU A 615 17.48 10.92 2.90
C GLU A 615 17.96 11.45 1.54
N ASN A 616 19.22 11.19 1.17
CA ASN A 616 19.77 11.53 -0.13
C ASN A 616 19.31 10.52 -1.19
N ARG A 617 18.24 10.91 -1.90
CA ARG A 617 17.59 10.08 -2.93
C ARG A 617 18.49 9.70 -4.10
N GLN A 618 19.55 10.48 -4.36
CA GLN A 618 20.45 10.24 -5.49
C GLN A 618 21.16 8.89 -5.41
N VAL A 619 21.59 8.45 -4.21
CA VAL A 619 22.30 7.16 -4.06
C VAL A 619 21.38 5.98 -4.35
N LEU A 620 20.12 6.06 -3.96
CA LEU A 620 19.12 5.03 -4.28
C LEU A 620 18.73 5.06 -5.76
N ASP A 621 18.71 6.25 -6.38
CA ASP A 621 18.51 6.39 -7.82
C ASP A 621 19.67 5.79 -8.62
N ASP A 622 20.93 6.01 -8.21
CA ASP A 622 22.10 5.44 -8.89
C ASP A 622 22.11 3.90 -8.81
N VAL A 623 21.78 3.34 -7.63
CA VAL A 623 21.68 1.87 -7.44
C VAL A 623 20.48 1.29 -8.22
N ALA A 624 19.35 1.99 -8.26
CA ALA A 624 18.20 1.58 -9.06
C ALA A 624 18.48 1.63 -10.56
N ASP A 625 19.24 2.62 -11.02
CA ASP A 625 19.69 2.76 -12.39
C ASP A 625 20.61 1.58 -12.80
N GLU A 626 21.53 1.20 -11.92
CA GLU A 626 22.40 0.05 -12.14
C GLU A 626 21.62 -1.27 -12.21
N ILE A 627 20.68 -1.51 -11.28
CA ILE A 627 19.89 -2.75 -11.24
C ILE A 627 18.93 -2.83 -12.44
N SER A 628 18.26 -1.72 -12.79
CA SER A 628 17.36 -1.66 -13.95
C SER A 628 18.10 -1.95 -15.26
N THR A 629 19.32 -1.42 -15.42
CA THR A 629 20.18 -1.72 -16.59
C THR A 629 20.48 -3.21 -16.70
N ARG A 630 20.83 -3.86 -15.58
CA ARG A 630 21.11 -5.31 -15.56
C ARG A 630 19.88 -6.15 -15.89
N LEU A 631 18.72 -5.74 -15.38
CA LEU A 631 17.44 -6.39 -15.69
C LEU A 631 17.13 -6.29 -17.19
N GLN A 632 17.27 -5.10 -17.76
CA GLN A 632 17.08 -4.87 -19.19
C GLN A 632 18.01 -5.75 -20.04
N GLN A 633 19.33 -5.72 -19.76
CA GLN A 633 20.31 -6.54 -20.49
C GLN A 633 19.97 -8.04 -20.42
N THR A 634 19.45 -8.51 -19.29
CA THR A 634 19.09 -9.92 -19.11
C THR A 634 17.80 -10.28 -19.84
N VAL A 635 16.80 -9.38 -19.86
CA VAL A 635 15.57 -9.55 -20.65
C VAL A 635 15.89 -9.57 -22.15
N GLU A 636 16.71 -8.63 -22.62
CA GLU A 636 17.14 -8.56 -24.03
C GLU A 636 17.94 -9.80 -24.45
N ALA A 637 18.85 -10.28 -23.60
CA ALA A 637 19.60 -11.52 -23.86
C ALA A 637 18.65 -12.72 -23.98
N ARG A 638 17.60 -12.79 -23.14
CA ARG A 638 16.59 -13.86 -23.20
C ARG A 638 15.69 -13.76 -24.42
N GLN A 639 15.25 -12.57 -24.79
CA GLN A 639 14.49 -12.36 -26.03
C GLN A 639 15.32 -12.74 -27.25
N LYS A 640 16.61 -12.39 -27.30
CA LYS A 640 17.54 -12.82 -28.36
C LYS A 640 17.68 -14.34 -28.42
N LEU A 641 17.82 -15.02 -27.28
CA LEU A 641 17.84 -16.49 -27.20
C LEU A 641 16.52 -17.13 -27.67
N ALA A 642 15.37 -16.56 -27.28
CA ALA A 642 14.04 -17.03 -27.69
C ALA A 642 13.75 -16.78 -29.18
N THR A 643 14.20 -15.65 -29.72
CA THR A 643 14.07 -15.32 -31.15
C THR A 643 15.00 -16.20 -32.00
N THR A 644 16.19 -16.52 -31.48
CA THR A 644 17.11 -17.49 -32.11
C THR A 644 16.50 -18.90 -32.11
N ALA A 645 15.85 -19.31 -31.02
CA ALA A 645 15.10 -20.58 -30.94
C ALA A 645 13.85 -20.61 -31.85
N ALA A 646 13.15 -19.48 -32.04
CA ALA A 646 11.98 -19.37 -32.92
C ALA A 646 12.33 -19.28 -34.42
N THR A 647 13.49 -18.67 -34.76
CA THR A 647 14.00 -18.62 -36.14
C THR A 647 14.50 -20.00 -36.61
N VAL A 648 14.92 -20.86 -35.68
CA VAL A 648 15.24 -22.28 -35.94
C VAL A 648 13.99 -23.12 -36.23
N GLN A 649 12.81 -22.71 -35.75
CA GLN A 649 11.55 -23.47 -35.93
C GLN A 649 10.79 -23.18 -37.25
N THR A 650 11.25 -22.23 -38.07
CA THR A 650 10.58 -21.84 -39.34
C THR A 650 11.37 -22.15 -40.61
N ARG A 651 12.50 -22.86 -40.53
CA ARG A 651 13.07 -23.54 -41.70
C ARG A 651 12.47 -24.95 -41.78
N GLU A 652 11.86 -25.27 -42.92
CA GLU A 652 11.44 -26.63 -43.28
C GLU A 652 12.53 -27.61 -42.88
N LYS A 653 12.15 -28.69 -42.17
CA LYS A 653 13.04 -29.74 -41.64
C LYS A 653 14.26 -29.96 -42.55
N PRO A 654 15.46 -29.53 -42.13
CA PRO A 654 16.67 -30.18 -42.56
C PRO A 654 16.89 -31.41 -41.67
N ASP A 655 17.49 -32.43 -42.26
CA ASP A 655 17.90 -33.68 -41.61
C ASP A 655 18.56 -33.46 -40.24
N GLU A 656 18.37 -34.41 -39.32
CA GLU A 656 18.93 -34.45 -37.96
C GLU A 656 20.48 -34.62 -37.93
N SER A 657 21.24 -33.92 -38.77
CA SER A 657 22.70 -34.10 -38.81
C SER A 657 23.59 -32.85 -38.80
N GLU A 658 23.09 -31.61 -38.86
CA GLU A 658 24.00 -30.44 -38.91
C GLU A 658 23.50 -29.23 -38.13
N THR A 659 24.05 -29.00 -36.94
CA THR A 659 24.91 -27.84 -36.60
C THR A 659 25.40 -28.00 -35.15
N ARG A 660 26.37 -28.90 -34.91
CA ARG A 660 27.31 -28.70 -33.81
C ARG A 660 28.34 -27.71 -34.36
N MET A 661 28.55 -26.55 -33.71
CA MET A 661 29.75 -25.75 -33.99
C MET A 661 30.93 -26.71 -33.87
N THR A 662 31.74 -26.80 -34.93
CA THR A 662 32.88 -27.73 -34.90
C THR A 662 33.91 -27.20 -33.90
N LEU A 663 34.70 -28.11 -33.34
CA LEU A 663 35.81 -27.74 -32.44
C LEU A 663 36.73 -26.69 -33.10
N GLU A 664 36.93 -26.80 -34.41
CA GLU A 664 37.71 -25.88 -35.25
C GLU A 664 37.15 -24.43 -35.23
N GLU A 665 35.84 -24.25 -35.38
CA GLU A 665 35.20 -22.92 -35.39
C GLU A 665 35.30 -22.18 -34.04
N ILE A 666 35.28 -22.93 -32.93
CA ILE A 666 35.39 -22.36 -31.58
C ILE A 666 36.85 -22.04 -31.26
N MET A 667 37.77 -22.88 -31.71
CA MET A 667 39.22 -22.69 -31.52
C MET A 667 39.78 -21.52 -32.33
N GLU A 668 39.30 -21.27 -33.55
CA GLU A 668 39.85 -20.22 -34.43
C GLU A 668 39.83 -18.81 -33.83
N GLY A 669 38.86 -18.49 -32.96
CA GLY A 669 38.74 -17.15 -32.37
C GLY A 669 39.27 -16.99 -30.94
N ILE A 670 39.86 -18.04 -30.34
CA ILE A 670 40.50 -17.92 -29.02
C ILE A 670 41.81 -17.11 -29.09
N PRO A 671 42.72 -17.33 -30.06
CA PRO A 671 43.96 -16.55 -30.17
C PRO A 671 43.69 -15.06 -30.35
N GLU A 672 42.73 -14.68 -31.20
CA GLU A 672 42.38 -13.28 -31.44
C GLU A 672 41.84 -12.59 -30.17
N LEU A 673 40.94 -13.26 -29.44
CA LEU A 673 40.41 -12.72 -28.18
C LEU A 673 41.47 -12.69 -27.06
N SER A 674 42.39 -13.66 -27.05
CA SER A 674 43.53 -13.66 -26.13
C SER A 674 44.48 -12.47 -26.41
N ASP A 675 44.70 -12.12 -27.67
CA ASP A 675 45.51 -10.96 -28.06
C ASP A 675 44.82 -9.62 -27.76
N ILE A 676 43.49 -9.56 -27.89
CA ILE A 676 42.69 -8.40 -27.49
C ILE A 676 42.78 -8.22 -25.97
N PHE A 677 42.46 -9.27 -25.21
CA PHE A 677 42.54 -9.26 -23.75
C PHE A 677 43.95 -8.92 -23.24
N GLY A 678 45.00 -9.46 -23.88
CA GLY A 678 46.39 -9.13 -23.54
C GLY A 678 46.76 -7.66 -23.75
N ARG A 679 46.22 -7.01 -24.80
CA ARG A 679 46.41 -5.57 -25.03
C ARG A 679 45.68 -4.71 -24.00
N ASP A 680 44.48 -5.11 -23.62
CA ASP A 680 43.67 -4.35 -22.66
C ASP A 680 44.15 -4.58 -21.23
N ALA A 681 44.72 -5.76 -20.93
CA ALA A 681 45.48 -6.01 -19.71
C ALA A 681 46.71 -5.09 -19.61
N GLN A 682 47.50 -4.95 -20.68
CA GLN A 682 48.64 -4.02 -20.68
C GLN A 682 48.20 -2.55 -20.53
N THR A 683 47.09 -2.18 -21.15
CA THR A 683 46.51 -0.82 -21.02
C THR A 683 46.05 -0.57 -19.58
N PHE A 684 45.41 -1.55 -18.96
CA PHE A 684 45.02 -1.51 -17.57
C PHE A 684 46.22 -1.37 -16.63
N VAL A 685 47.30 -2.16 -16.82
CA VAL A 685 48.53 -2.05 -16.03
C VAL A 685 49.13 -0.65 -16.16
N LYS A 686 49.19 -0.11 -17.38
CA LYS A 686 49.71 1.24 -17.65
C LYS A 686 48.90 2.34 -16.95
N GLU A 687 47.56 2.26 -16.97
CA GLU A 687 46.71 3.25 -16.29
C GLU A 687 46.78 3.10 -14.77
N MET A 688 46.95 1.88 -14.26
CA MET A 688 47.23 1.62 -12.84
C MET A 688 48.56 2.26 -12.39
N ASP A 689 49.64 2.07 -13.15
CA ASP A 689 50.95 2.68 -12.88
C ASP A 689 50.86 4.20 -12.89
N ALA A 690 50.20 4.75 -13.92
CA ALA A 690 50.00 6.19 -14.06
C ALA A 690 49.15 6.76 -12.90
N MET A 691 48.20 6.00 -12.37
CA MET A 691 47.39 6.36 -11.22
C MET A 691 48.20 6.31 -9.92
N GLY A 692 49.00 5.25 -9.73
CA GLY A 692 49.89 5.07 -8.59
C GLY A 692 50.95 6.17 -8.49
N GLU A 693 51.59 6.52 -9.61
CA GLU A 693 52.59 7.60 -9.67
C GLU A 693 51.97 8.96 -9.30
N GLN A 694 50.79 9.28 -9.83
CA GLN A 694 50.10 10.53 -9.51
C GLN A 694 49.66 10.58 -8.05
N LEU A 695 49.22 9.44 -7.51
CA LEU A 695 48.79 9.33 -6.13
C LEU A 695 49.98 9.55 -5.19
N ASN A 696 51.13 8.92 -5.47
CA ASN A 696 52.36 9.12 -4.70
C ASN A 696 52.83 10.58 -4.75
N GLN A 697 52.90 11.19 -5.95
CA GLN A 697 53.25 12.61 -6.09
C GLN A 697 52.27 13.54 -5.34
N SER A 698 50.98 13.17 -5.31
CA SER A 698 49.96 13.94 -4.59
C SER A 698 50.05 13.76 -3.09
N MET A 699 50.45 12.58 -2.61
CA MET A 699 50.68 12.30 -1.20
C MET A 699 51.95 12.97 -0.69
N ASP A 700 53.03 12.95 -1.46
CA ASP A 700 54.29 13.65 -1.14
C ASP A 700 54.09 15.18 -1.08
N ALA A 701 53.25 15.73 -1.96
CA ALA A 701 52.87 17.14 -1.91
C ALA A 701 51.97 17.51 -0.71
N MET A 702 51.33 16.52 -0.07
CA MET A 702 50.47 16.71 1.10
C MET A 702 51.21 16.47 2.44
N THR A 703 52.37 15.81 2.42
CA THR A 703 53.21 15.57 3.61
C THR A 703 54.11 16.75 3.97
N ASP A 704 54.33 17.72 3.08
CA ASP A 704 55.05 18.99 3.32
C ASP A 704 54.29 20.02 4.19
N GLY A 705 53.41 19.53 5.08
CA GLY A 705 53.00 20.26 6.28
C GLY A 705 51.70 21.06 6.21
N GLU A 706 50.95 21.07 5.11
CA GLU A 706 49.66 21.76 5.07
C GLU A 706 48.56 20.94 4.38
N PHE A 707 47.73 20.26 5.18
CA PHE A 707 46.42 19.71 4.78
C PHE A 707 45.39 20.82 4.54
N LYS A 708 45.75 21.83 3.74
CA LYS A 708 44.85 22.91 3.37
C LYS A 708 43.81 22.39 2.37
N PRO A 709 42.50 22.69 2.57
CA PRO A 709 41.44 22.24 1.67
C PRO A 709 41.67 22.59 0.19
N ALA A 710 42.34 23.71 -0.10
CA ALA A 710 42.66 24.14 -1.46
C ALA A 710 43.71 23.24 -2.15
N ILE A 711 44.70 22.73 -1.40
CA ILE A 711 45.72 21.80 -1.92
C ILE A 711 45.07 20.44 -2.19
N ILE A 712 44.26 19.95 -1.25
CA ILE A 712 43.50 18.70 -1.41
C ILE A 712 42.56 18.78 -2.62
N ALA A 713 41.86 19.89 -2.81
CA ALA A 713 40.99 20.10 -3.96
C ALA A 713 41.77 20.15 -5.29
N LYS A 714 42.97 20.74 -5.30
CA LYS A 714 43.86 20.76 -6.48
C LYS A 714 44.28 19.34 -6.87
N HIS A 715 44.73 18.54 -5.90
CA HIS A 715 45.21 17.18 -6.17
C HIS A 715 44.06 16.19 -6.48
N ALA A 716 42.89 16.38 -5.87
CA ALA A 716 41.69 15.62 -6.24
C ALA A 716 41.34 15.82 -7.73
N ARG A 717 41.44 17.06 -8.25
CA ARG A 717 41.23 17.36 -9.68
C ARG A 717 42.28 16.76 -10.60
N LEU A 718 43.51 16.55 -10.11
CA LEU A 718 44.57 15.90 -10.88
C LEU A 718 44.41 14.37 -10.94
N LEU A 719 43.83 13.78 -9.89
CA LEU A 719 43.58 12.34 -9.78
C LEU A 719 42.32 11.90 -10.52
N ASP A 720 41.30 12.75 -10.59
CA ASP A 720 40.01 12.46 -11.23
C ASP A 720 40.10 11.93 -12.68
N PRO A 721 40.83 12.58 -13.62
CA PRO A 721 40.93 12.06 -14.99
C PRO A 721 41.71 10.75 -15.11
N LYS A 722 42.63 10.46 -14.18
CA LYS A 722 43.35 9.17 -14.13
C LYS A 722 42.45 8.08 -13.54
N ALA A 723 41.64 8.41 -12.55
CA ALA A 723 40.63 7.50 -11.99
C ALA A 723 39.59 7.09 -13.05
N GLN A 724 39.13 8.02 -13.89
CA GLN A 724 38.20 7.73 -14.99
C GLN A 724 38.82 6.84 -16.07
N ARG A 725 40.08 7.09 -16.48
CA ARG A 725 40.78 6.22 -17.43
C ARG A 725 41.02 4.83 -16.89
N LEU A 726 41.35 4.72 -15.60
CA LEU A 726 41.49 3.43 -14.93
C LEU A 726 40.15 2.67 -14.91
N GLN A 727 39.03 3.35 -14.63
CA GLN A 727 37.71 2.72 -14.69
C GLN A 727 37.37 2.22 -16.10
N GLY A 728 37.70 2.97 -17.15
CA GLY A 728 37.56 2.53 -18.54
C GLY A 728 38.38 1.27 -18.82
N ALA A 729 39.67 1.28 -18.46
CA ALA A 729 40.53 0.11 -18.66
C ALA A 729 40.07 -1.13 -17.87
N VAL A 730 39.48 -0.95 -16.68
CA VAL A 730 38.86 -2.05 -15.91
C VAL A 730 37.64 -2.61 -16.63
N HIS A 731 36.81 -1.75 -17.21
CA HIS A 731 35.62 -2.15 -17.95
C HIS A 731 35.99 -3.00 -19.17
N ASP A 732 36.91 -2.50 -19.99
CA ASP A 732 37.38 -3.17 -21.21
C ASP A 732 38.01 -4.53 -20.86
N LEU A 733 38.90 -4.56 -19.86
CA LEU A 733 39.53 -5.80 -19.36
C LEU A 733 38.52 -6.85 -18.88
N THR A 734 37.50 -6.42 -18.13
CA THR A 734 36.47 -7.34 -17.59
C THR A 734 35.54 -7.85 -18.70
N HIS A 735 35.24 -7.01 -19.68
CA HIS A 735 34.43 -7.38 -20.84
C HIS A 735 35.15 -8.44 -21.69
N ASP A 736 36.41 -8.20 -22.01
CA ASP A 736 37.21 -9.11 -22.82
C ASP A 736 37.44 -10.44 -22.11
N TRP A 737 37.68 -10.42 -20.79
CA TRP A 737 37.77 -11.64 -19.99
C TRP A 737 36.49 -12.48 -20.08
N ALA A 738 35.31 -11.84 -20.02
CA ALA A 738 34.05 -12.54 -20.10
C ALA A 738 33.85 -13.23 -21.47
N MET A 739 34.24 -12.56 -22.55
CA MET A 739 34.20 -13.09 -23.92
C MET A 739 35.17 -14.26 -24.10
N LEU A 740 36.41 -14.12 -23.63
CA LEU A 740 37.42 -15.16 -23.69
C LEU A 740 37.01 -16.39 -22.87
N ARG A 741 36.53 -16.17 -21.63
CA ARG A 741 36.03 -17.23 -20.73
C ARG A 741 34.88 -18.02 -21.35
N GLN A 742 33.94 -17.34 -22.03
CA GLN A 742 32.82 -18.00 -22.69
C GLN A 742 33.30 -18.99 -23.76
N ARG A 743 34.30 -18.60 -24.57
CA ARG A 743 34.87 -19.49 -25.58
C ARG A 743 35.64 -20.66 -24.96
N ILE A 744 36.48 -20.39 -23.95
CA ILE A 744 37.23 -21.44 -23.25
C ILE A 744 36.29 -22.47 -22.64
N ASN A 745 35.20 -22.05 -21.99
CA ASN A 745 34.19 -22.95 -21.46
C ASN A 745 33.47 -23.75 -22.57
N GLY A 746 33.25 -23.15 -23.74
CA GLY A 746 32.71 -23.85 -24.91
C GLY A 746 33.63 -24.98 -25.39
N VAL A 747 34.95 -24.75 -25.41
CA VAL A 747 35.94 -25.80 -25.74
C VAL A 747 35.94 -26.90 -24.67
N ILE A 748 35.87 -26.53 -23.38
CA ILE A 748 35.83 -27.50 -22.29
C ILE A 748 34.57 -28.39 -22.38
N GLU A 749 33.41 -27.82 -22.69
CA GLU A 749 32.16 -28.59 -22.82
C GLU A 749 32.15 -29.50 -24.06
N LEU A 750 32.70 -29.05 -25.20
CA LEU A 750 32.82 -29.88 -26.40
C LEU A 750 33.90 -30.95 -26.28
N GLY A 751 34.98 -30.67 -25.56
CA GLY A 751 36.02 -31.64 -25.23
C GLY A 751 35.42 -32.86 -24.55
N LYS A 752 34.58 -32.67 -23.53
CA LYS A 752 33.89 -33.74 -22.78
C LYS A 752 33.06 -34.69 -23.67
N GLU A 753 32.65 -34.26 -24.87
CA GLU A 753 31.88 -35.09 -25.81
C GLU A 753 32.74 -35.88 -26.81
N LEU A 754 34.03 -35.58 -26.92
CA LEU A 754 34.98 -36.21 -27.86
C LEU A 754 35.96 -37.11 -27.08
N THR A 755 35.88 -38.42 -27.27
CA THR A 755 36.66 -39.44 -26.54
C THR A 755 38.19 -39.23 -26.55
N GLU A 756 38.76 -39.00 -25.35
CA GLU A 756 40.08 -39.31 -24.76
C GLU A 756 41.41 -39.11 -25.53
N ILE A 757 41.47 -39.10 -26.88
CA ILE A 757 42.77 -39.09 -27.59
C ILE A 757 43.22 -37.68 -28.03
N GLY A 758 42.30 -36.72 -28.17
CA GLY A 758 42.59 -35.33 -28.55
C GLY A 758 42.42 -34.28 -27.45
N GLU A 759 41.83 -34.64 -26.31
CA GLU A 759 41.55 -33.71 -25.20
C GLU A 759 42.81 -33.22 -24.48
N ASN A 760 43.85 -34.05 -24.39
CA ASN A 760 45.02 -33.77 -23.55
C ASN A 760 45.97 -32.70 -24.12
N GLU A 761 46.25 -32.69 -25.42
CA GLU A 761 47.09 -31.65 -26.05
C GLU A 761 46.39 -30.29 -26.07
N LEU A 762 45.08 -30.30 -26.30
CA LEU A 762 44.27 -29.09 -26.45
C LEU A 762 44.00 -28.40 -25.10
N LEU A 763 43.73 -29.18 -24.05
CA LEU A 763 43.67 -28.67 -22.67
C LEU A 763 45.05 -28.20 -22.18
N GLN A 764 46.14 -28.78 -22.69
CA GLN A 764 47.51 -28.35 -22.40
C GLN A 764 47.81 -26.97 -23.01
N ASP A 765 47.44 -26.75 -24.27
CA ASP A 765 47.60 -25.44 -24.93
C ASP A 765 46.76 -24.34 -24.25
N ILE A 766 45.54 -24.68 -23.82
CA ILE A 766 44.67 -23.78 -23.03
C ILE A 766 45.29 -23.47 -21.66
N SER A 767 45.86 -24.47 -20.98
CA SER A 767 46.51 -24.27 -19.68
C SER A 767 47.74 -23.35 -19.80
N ILE A 768 48.58 -23.54 -20.83
CA ILE A 768 49.74 -22.67 -21.11
C ILE A 768 49.30 -21.24 -21.45
N ALA A 769 48.24 -21.08 -22.26
CA ALA A 769 47.68 -19.76 -22.58
C ALA A 769 47.15 -19.05 -21.32
N LEU A 770 46.43 -19.77 -20.44
CA LEU A 770 45.94 -19.25 -19.17
C LEU A 770 47.08 -18.86 -18.22
N GLU A 771 48.20 -19.61 -18.20
CA GLU A 771 49.39 -19.24 -17.42
C GLU A 771 50.04 -17.95 -17.93
N GLN A 772 50.12 -17.77 -19.26
CA GLN A 772 50.64 -16.53 -19.86
C GLN A 772 49.73 -15.33 -19.58
N LEU A 773 48.42 -15.51 -19.61
CA LEU A 773 47.44 -14.48 -19.27
C LEU A 773 47.49 -14.10 -17.78
N ALA A 774 47.57 -15.08 -16.89
CA ALA A 774 47.72 -14.85 -15.44
C ALA A 774 49.02 -14.09 -15.09
N ALA A 775 50.07 -14.27 -15.89
CA ALA A 775 51.32 -13.55 -15.70
C ALA A 775 51.22 -12.07 -16.13
N GLN A 776 50.38 -11.75 -17.12
CA GLN A 776 50.19 -10.40 -17.67
C GLN A 776 49.29 -9.50 -16.81
N THR A 777 48.46 -10.08 -15.93
CA THR A 777 47.53 -9.36 -15.04
C THR A 777 48.08 -9.14 -13.62
N ARG A 778 49.33 -9.54 -13.35
CA ARG A 778 49.97 -9.27 -12.05
C ARG A 778 50.49 -7.84 -11.98
N VAL A 779 49.99 -7.09 -10.99
CA VAL A 779 50.44 -5.73 -10.66
C VAL A 779 51.03 -5.73 -9.25
N PRO A 780 52.36 -5.87 -9.10
CA PRO A 780 53.04 -5.95 -7.80
C PRO A 780 52.78 -4.75 -6.88
N GLU A 781 52.56 -3.57 -7.45
CA GLU A 781 52.37 -2.29 -6.77
C GLU A 781 51.06 -2.25 -5.95
N LEU A 782 50.09 -3.13 -6.26
CA LEU A 782 48.81 -3.19 -5.56
C LEU A 782 48.93 -3.53 -4.08
N ASP A 783 49.86 -4.42 -3.72
CA ASP A 783 50.05 -4.81 -2.33
C ASP A 783 50.66 -3.69 -1.49
N THR A 784 51.36 -2.74 -2.14
CA THR A 784 51.90 -1.55 -1.48
C THR A 784 50.86 -0.42 -1.31
N LEU A 785 49.87 -0.33 -2.22
CA LEU A 785 48.83 0.70 -2.20
C LEU A 785 47.61 0.33 -1.34
N LYS A 786 47.25 -0.97 -1.26
CA LYS A 786 46.10 -1.49 -0.50
C LYS A 786 45.98 -0.94 0.93
N PRO A 787 47.05 -0.83 1.74
CA PRO A 787 46.94 -0.33 3.11
C PRO A 787 46.60 1.16 3.21
N MET A 788 46.93 1.95 2.18
CA MET A 788 46.78 3.40 2.19
C MET A 788 45.39 3.86 1.70
N LEU A 789 44.70 3.04 0.89
CA LEU A 789 43.41 3.39 0.27
C LEU A 789 42.31 3.78 1.28
N PRO A 790 42.08 3.06 2.39
CA PRO A 790 41.02 3.40 3.36
C PRO A 790 41.23 4.74 4.06
N PHE A 791 42.41 5.36 3.91
CA PHE A 791 42.78 6.63 4.52
C PHE A 791 42.43 7.82 3.61
N LEU A 792 42.37 7.64 2.29
CA LEU A 792 42.14 8.73 1.32
C LEU A 792 40.77 9.39 1.48
N GLY A 793 39.69 8.63 1.57
CA GLY A 793 38.34 9.14 1.79
C GLY A 793 38.10 9.67 3.21
N ARG A 794 39.00 9.38 4.16
CA ARG A 794 39.02 9.96 5.50
C ARG A 794 39.74 11.31 5.54
N ILE A 795 40.79 11.49 4.74
CA ILE A 795 41.48 12.78 4.58
C ILE A 795 40.52 13.82 3.98
N SER A 796 39.79 13.46 2.93
CA SER A 796 38.80 14.36 2.32
C SER A 796 37.76 13.63 1.51
N ARG A 797 36.52 14.15 1.55
CA ARG A 797 35.41 13.65 0.73
C ARG A 797 35.70 13.78 -0.78
N LEU A 798 36.57 14.70 -1.18
CA LEU A 798 36.95 14.92 -2.59
C LEU A 798 37.84 13.81 -3.15
N LEU A 799 38.48 12.98 -2.30
CA LEU A 799 39.34 11.88 -2.73
C LEU A 799 38.61 10.51 -2.73
N ARG A 800 37.34 10.47 -2.31
CA ARG A 800 36.53 9.24 -2.31
C ARG A 800 36.33 8.62 -3.69
N PRO A 801 36.08 9.39 -4.77
CA PRO A 801 35.96 8.81 -6.11
C PRO A 801 37.25 8.11 -6.56
N THR A 802 38.40 8.70 -6.24
CA THR A 802 39.72 8.10 -6.48
C THR A 802 39.91 6.79 -5.70
N GLU A 803 39.60 6.78 -4.40
CA GLU A 803 39.64 5.58 -3.56
C GLU A 803 38.76 4.46 -4.13
N GLN A 804 37.51 4.79 -4.48
CA GLN A 804 36.55 3.84 -5.04
C GLN A 804 37.02 3.25 -6.37
N SER A 805 37.62 4.07 -7.25
CA SER A 805 38.11 3.62 -8.55
C SER A 805 39.26 2.62 -8.43
N ILE A 806 40.22 2.88 -7.54
CA ILE A 806 41.35 1.96 -7.31
C ILE A 806 40.85 0.66 -6.63
N MET A 807 39.91 0.76 -5.69
CA MET A 807 39.32 -0.41 -5.04
C MET A 807 38.53 -1.28 -6.03
N ALA A 808 37.79 -0.67 -6.97
CA ALA A 808 37.08 -1.40 -8.02
C ALA A 808 38.05 -2.11 -8.96
N ALA A 809 39.14 -1.45 -9.36
CA ALA A 809 40.20 -2.05 -10.18
C ALA A 809 40.83 -3.28 -9.50
N ILE A 810 41.14 -3.19 -8.21
CA ILE A 810 41.67 -4.31 -7.42
C ILE A 810 40.72 -5.50 -7.40
N ARG A 811 39.42 -5.26 -7.14
CA ARG A 811 38.42 -6.32 -7.07
C ARG A 811 38.24 -7.02 -8.42
N ALA A 812 38.22 -6.27 -9.51
CA ALA A 812 38.10 -6.82 -10.86
C ALA A 812 39.26 -7.77 -11.18
N LEU A 813 40.49 -7.34 -10.91
CA LEU A 813 41.68 -8.19 -11.07
C LEU A 813 41.65 -9.44 -10.20
N GLU A 814 41.30 -9.31 -8.91
CA GLU A 814 41.23 -10.45 -8.00
C GLU A 814 40.19 -11.48 -8.47
N SER A 815 39.05 -11.00 -9.02
CA SER A 815 38.02 -11.86 -9.62
C SER A 815 38.54 -12.59 -10.85
N ILE A 816 39.18 -11.88 -11.79
CA ILE A 816 39.75 -12.47 -13.00
C ILE A 816 40.80 -13.52 -12.64
N ASN A 817 41.74 -13.20 -11.75
CA ASN A 817 42.79 -14.13 -11.33
C ASN A 817 42.21 -15.39 -10.65
N THR A 818 41.16 -15.24 -9.83
CA THR A 818 40.49 -16.38 -9.19
C THR A 818 39.84 -17.31 -10.22
N GLU A 819 39.22 -16.74 -11.25
CA GLU A 819 38.59 -17.52 -12.32
C GLU A 819 39.62 -18.18 -13.24
N VAL A 820 40.71 -17.49 -13.57
CA VAL A 820 41.85 -18.05 -14.31
C VAL A 820 42.45 -19.24 -13.55
N ASP A 821 42.67 -19.09 -12.24
CA ASP A 821 43.19 -20.16 -11.38
C ASP A 821 42.24 -21.36 -11.35
N ALA A 822 40.92 -21.14 -11.28
CA ALA A 822 39.93 -22.22 -11.30
C ALA A 822 39.92 -22.98 -12.65
N LEU A 823 40.01 -22.26 -13.78
CA LEU A 823 40.11 -22.87 -15.10
C LEU A 823 41.41 -23.64 -15.29
N ARG A 824 42.52 -23.11 -14.77
CA ARG A 824 43.82 -23.78 -14.76
C ARG A 824 43.79 -25.06 -13.93
N ASP A 825 43.22 -24.99 -12.72
CA ASP A 825 43.10 -26.15 -11.83
C ASP A 825 42.21 -27.23 -12.44
N TYR A 826 41.15 -26.83 -13.16
CA TYR A 826 40.32 -27.74 -13.92
C TYR A 826 41.11 -28.43 -15.05
N ALA A 827 41.80 -27.66 -15.91
CA ALA A 827 42.62 -28.21 -16.99
C ALA A 827 43.75 -29.13 -16.46
N ASN A 828 44.34 -28.79 -15.31
CA ASN A 828 45.38 -29.60 -14.66
C ASN A 828 44.85 -30.83 -13.91
N GLN A 829 43.58 -30.85 -13.48
CA GLN A 829 42.97 -32.03 -12.85
C GLN A 829 42.66 -33.12 -13.89
N THR A 830 42.31 -32.73 -15.12
CA THR A 830 42.12 -33.64 -16.25
C THR A 830 43.43 -34.32 -16.71
N ARG A 831 44.59 -33.84 -16.23
CA ARG A 831 45.94 -34.38 -16.47
C ARG A 831 46.29 -35.63 -15.65
N ARG A 832 45.54 -35.93 -14.57
CA ARG A 832 45.80 -37.04 -13.62
C ARG A 832 44.79 -38.14 -13.79
#